data_AF-A0A444W506-F1
#
_entry.id   AF-A0A444W506-F1
#
_cell.length_a   1.000
_cell.length_b   1.000
_cell.length_c   1.000
_cell.angle_alpha   90.00
_cell.angle_beta   90.00
_cell.angle_gamma   90.00
#
_symmetry.space_group_name_H-M   'P 1'
#
loop_
_entity.id
_entity.type
_entity.pdbx_description
1 polymer ?
#
loop_
_entity_poly.entity_id
_entity_poly.type
_entity_poly.pdbx_seq_one_letter_code
_entity_poly.pdbx_strand_id
1 'polypeptide(L)'
;MKTKELLKISLRQNAIFIPSEMIANDVKNLSGTTSVLLANVSKLGFTFSESLLHALNNVNPKYKIEVLEVLREVLGIDKNWTPLVKEWNVPTNESVVDHIITLFGNIFQNKNGTTLQCGHIIPDNTFPLERYNGCPFCGTPFEFGKLENIGQGSKLKILELWSEKDLNDFYISLLQSKTALDATQVDSLKMAMQYLPLPKTEVAMKETLMLVIDLLIENGKEAEASQFLKTPTDILRYLWYKNTGMLQIIEPKTIIKRTSKNAQHFYNVLDTSVQARIASQKDLKLKYSRKECLMVANWLNNMNMDVEAMCETMHPKRGMWVRFIRALRLAEYSKRKGFEKLNFLMDVFYNQVYDVWQSKVDSSRLKFDADKTFALLKQRPGLFARSLFSNMLWFGAEETIAHFEEIIDKVPARLVFTLNMYAQNYFDKNMQRSVKPLGGTNKRIEANALLKLYEDFQLEAMKNQIEELCLLAMKKRFAKIVNTNKTIYIDPQLFNIPVSIGDRSETVQDLPVALMGTRFPVKGNEVRLFMQWGKDLPAQHLDMDLSCHIAYEDRSDICSFSRLTTTGCQHSGDIRSIPNKIGTAEYININIDELAKAKAKFVTFTCNAYSNGSITPNLVVGWMNSKHPMKISEKTGVAYDPSCVDHQVRVTQNVAKGLVFGVLDVAKREIVWLEMTFGGQVVGGLDFKGVQALLSKLNSKLNIGSLLQLKAGAQGLTITENEIADEVYTAQWAMNPAVVTQLLVD
;
A
#
# COMPACT_ATOMS: atom_id res chain seq x y z
N MET A 1 26.90 10.50 -10.34
CA MET A 1 25.69 10.06 -9.62
C MET A 1 24.59 9.75 -10.63
N LYS A 2 23.80 8.67 -10.52
CA LYS A 2 22.61 8.49 -11.37
C LYS A 2 21.47 9.32 -10.79
N THR A 3 21.33 10.55 -11.26
CA THR A 3 20.40 11.56 -10.74
C THR A 3 18.93 11.21 -10.95
N LYS A 4 18.56 10.49 -12.03
CA LYS A 4 17.18 10.06 -12.30
C LYS A 4 16.49 9.33 -11.14
N GLU A 5 17.18 8.38 -10.52
CA GLU A 5 16.59 7.57 -9.45
C GLU A 5 16.40 8.43 -8.17
N LEU A 6 17.38 9.25 -7.81
CA LEU A 6 17.25 10.17 -6.67
C LEU A 6 16.17 11.23 -6.89
N LEU A 7 15.95 11.66 -8.14
CA LEU A 7 14.83 12.54 -8.51
C LEU A 7 13.47 11.88 -8.29
N LYS A 8 13.32 10.57 -8.58
CA LYS A 8 12.08 9.84 -8.29
C LYS A 8 11.79 9.83 -6.79
N ILE A 9 12.82 9.67 -5.95
CA ILE A 9 12.67 9.73 -4.49
C ILE A 9 12.14 11.10 -4.05
N SER A 10 12.74 12.20 -4.51
CA SER A 10 12.29 13.55 -4.13
C SER A 10 10.89 13.88 -4.66
N LEU A 11 10.54 13.42 -5.86
CA LEU A 11 9.23 13.67 -6.46
C LEU A 11 8.08 13.05 -5.66
N ARG A 12 8.30 11.88 -5.04
CA ARG A 12 7.37 11.27 -4.08
C ARG A 12 7.09 12.14 -2.86
N GLN A 13 7.91 13.17 -2.65
CA GLN A 13 7.86 14.10 -1.54
C GLN A 13 7.60 15.53 -2.03
N ASN A 14 7.03 15.70 -3.23
CA ASN A 14 6.77 17.01 -3.84
C ASN A 14 8.04 17.87 -3.97
N ALA A 15 9.18 17.26 -4.30
CA ALA A 15 10.45 17.99 -4.38
C ALA A 15 11.32 17.55 -5.57
N ILE A 16 12.28 18.40 -5.91
CA ILE A 16 13.34 18.12 -6.88
C ILE A 16 14.67 18.17 -6.13
N PHE A 17 15.34 17.03 -6.05
CA PHE A 17 16.68 16.93 -5.47
C PHE A 17 17.74 17.40 -6.46
N ILE A 18 18.45 18.49 -6.14
CA ILE A 18 19.55 19.02 -6.96
C ILE A 18 20.87 18.84 -6.19
N PRO A 19 21.84 18.08 -6.72
CA PRO A 19 23.17 18.01 -6.14
C PRO A 19 23.83 19.40 -6.17
N SER A 20 24.46 19.80 -5.07
CA SER A 20 25.16 21.07 -4.92
C SER A 20 26.23 21.27 -6.00
N GLU A 21 26.90 20.19 -6.41
CA GLU A 21 27.89 20.19 -7.52
C GLU A 21 27.31 20.57 -8.89
N MET A 22 25.98 20.48 -9.07
CA MET A 22 25.31 20.83 -10.33
C MET A 22 24.90 22.30 -10.40
N ILE A 23 24.89 23.02 -9.27
CA ILE A 23 24.62 24.45 -9.21
C ILE A 23 25.93 25.18 -9.53
N ALA A 24 26.10 25.52 -10.80
CA ALA A 24 27.39 25.99 -11.33
C ALA A 24 27.52 27.52 -11.40
N ASN A 25 26.42 28.25 -11.22
CA ASN A 25 26.37 29.71 -11.41
C ASN A 25 25.56 30.40 -10.31
N ASP A 26 25.60 31.74 -10.29
CA ASP A 26 24.75 32.60 -9.45
C ASP A 26 24.07 33.69 -10.29
N VAL A 27 23.39 33.27 -11.36
CA VAL A 27 22.64 34.15 -12.26
C VAL A 27 21.29 34.48 -11.62
N LYS A 28 21.09 35.79 -11.34
CA LYS A 28 19.83 36.31 -10.77
C LYS A 28 18.68 36.40 -11.77
N ASN A 29 18.98 36.68 -13.05
CA ASN A 29 17.98 36.76 -14.10
C ASN A 29 17.58 35.38 -14.62
N LEU A 30 16.29 35.15 -14.82
CA LEU A 30 15.78 33.87 -15.29
C LEU A 30 16.25 33.59 -16.73
N SER A 31 16.92 32.46 -16.94
CA SER A 31 17.36 32.05 -18.27
C SER A 31 16.19 31.57 -19.13
N GLY A 32 16.33 31.67 -20.45
CA GLY A 32 15.31 31.17 -21.39
C GLY A 32 15.03 29.66 -21.21
N THR A 33 16.05 28.85 -20.93
CA THR A 33 15.88 27.41 -20.70
C THR A 33 15.08 27.10 -19.44
N THR A 34 15.27 27.86 -18.35
CA THR A 34 14.48 27.71 -17.12
C THR A 34 13.03 28.11 -17.34
N SER A 35 12.79 29.19 -18.10
CA SER A 35 11.45 29.64 -18.46
C SER A 35 10.70 28.59 -19.27
N VAL A 36 11.37 27.96 -20.24
CA VAL A 36 10.80 26.85 -21.04
C VAL A 36 10.53 25.62 -20.18
N LEU A 37 11.42 25.28 -19.25
CA LEU A 37 11.19 24.18 -18.29
C LEU A 37 9.93 24.46 -17.45
N LEU A 38 9.84 25.65 -16.84
CA LEU A 38 8.70 26.04 -16.00
C LEU A 38 7.38 25.97 -16.79
N ALA A 39 7.35 26.44 -18.03
CA ALA A 39 6.17 26.36 -18.89
C ALA A 39 5.76 24.91 -19.19
N ASN A 40 6.72 24.01 -19.45
CA ASN A 40 6.42 22.60 -19.68
C ASN A 40 5.95 21.88 -18.40
N VAL A 41 6.54 22.20 -17.25
CA VAL A 41 6.15 21.64 -15.95
C VAL A 41 4.78 22.15 -15.50
N SER A 42 4.44 23.41 -15.84
CA SER A 42 3.09 23.97 -15.62
C SER A 42 2.01 23.21 -16.38
N LYS A 43 2.29 22.78 -17.63
CA LYS A 43 1.38 21.91 -18.40
C LYS A 43 1.16 20.55 -17.74
N LEU A 44 2.10 20.09 -16.91
CA LEU A 44 2.01 18.86 -16.15
C LEU A 44 1.31 19.05 -14.78
N GLY A 45 0.87 20.27 -14.45
CA GLY A 45 0.18 20.58 -13.20
C GLY A 45 1.11 20.96 -12.04
N PHE A 46 2.36 21.31 -12.31
CA PHE A 46 3.35 21.65 -11.28
C PHE A 46 3.94 23.05 -11.48
N THR A 47 4.45 23.63 -10.41
CA THR A 47 5.29 24.84 -10.41
C THR A 47 6.46 24.62 -9.46
N PHE A 48 7.43 25.54 -9.46
CA PHE A 48 8.58 25.49 -8.57
C PHE A 48 8.43 26.51 -7.45
N SER A 49 8.89 26.17 -6.24
CA SER A 49 9.12 27.19 -5.21
C SER A 49 10.24 28.14 -5.63
N GLU A 50 10.30 29.31 -5.01
CA GLU A 50 11.29 30.34 -5.35
C GLU A 50 12.73 29.80 -5.24
N SER A 51 13.03 29.07 -4.16
CA SER A 51 14.34 28.45 -3.93
C SER A 51 14.70 27.44 -5.02
N LEU A 52 13.74 26.57 -5.40
CA LEU A 52 13.95 25.60 -6.47
C LEU A 52 14.13 26.29 -7.84
N LEU A 53 13.35 27.35 -8.11
CA LEU A 53 13.45 28.10 -9.35
C LEU A 53 14.84 28.73 -9.51
N HIS A 54 15.37 29.34 -8.44
CA HIS A 54 16.72 29.89 -8.42
C HIS A 54 17.79 28.81 -8.60
N ALA A 55 17.66 27.67 -7.92
CA ALA A 55 18.60 26.56 -8.07
C ALA A 55 18.59 26.01 -9.50
N LEU A 56 17.41 25.70 -10.05
CA LEU A 56 17.24 25.26 -11.45
C LEU A 56 17.68 26.31 -12.47
N ASN A 57 17.67 27.60 -12.12
CA ASN A 57 18.21 28.62 -13.02
C ASN A 57 19.71 28.43 -13.26
N ASN A 58 20.40 27.95 -12.23
CA ASN A 58 21.84 27.88 -12.15
C ASN A 58 22.45 26.50 -12.44
N VAL A 59 21.62 25.51 -12.80
CA VAL A 59 22.08 24.19 -13.28
C VAL A 59 22.23 24.13 -14.81
N ASN A 60 23.04 23.18 -15.27
CA ASN A 60 23.20 22.86 -16.69
C ASN A 60 21.84 22.50 -17.35
N PRO A 61 21.53 23.01 -18.57
CA PRO A 61 20.37 22.60 -19.36
C PRO A 61 20.14 21.09 -19.49
N LYS A 62 21.19 20.26 -19.53
CA LYS A 62 21.07 18.79 -19.58
C LYS A 62 20.30 18.23 -18.38
N TYR A 63 20.55 18.78 -17.19
CA TYR A 63 19.87 18.36 -15.98
C TYR A 63 18.41 18.87 -15.94
N LYS A 64 18.12 20.04 -16.51
CA LYS A 64 16.74 20.55 -16.71
C LYS A 64 15.91 19.60 -17.57
N ILE A 65 16.51 19.04 -18.63
CA ILE A 65 15.89 18.01 -19.47
C ILE A 65 15.63 16.75 -18.66
N GLU A 66 16.60 16.31 -17.85
CA GLU A 66 16.44 15.13 -16.99
C GLU A 66 15.28 15.28 -16.00
N VAL A 67 15.14 16.44 -15.36
CA VAL A 67 13.99 16.74 -14.47
C VAL A 67 12.66 16.61 -15.23
N LEU A 68 12.58 17.18 -16.43
CA LEU A 68 11.36 17.09 -17.26
C LEU A 68 11.08 15.65 -17.70
N GLU A 69 12.09 14.89 -18.10
CA GLU A 69 11.96 13.48 -18.50
C GLU A 69 11.43 12.63 -17.35
N VAL A 70 11.96 12.78 -16.13
CA VAL A 70 11.50 12.01 -14.96
C VAL A 70 10.04 12.36 -14.63
N LEU A 71 9.66 13.65 -14.67
CA LEU A 71 8.26 14.04 -14.49
C LEU A 71 7.33 13.42 -15.54
N ARG A 72 7.74 13.42 -16.81
CA ARG A 72 6.98 12.79 -17.90
C ARG A 72 6.84 11.28 -17.72
N GLU A 73 7.90 10.62 -17.27
CA GLU A 73 7.91 9.18 -16.99
C GLU A 73 6.92 8.82 -15.87
N VAL A 74 6.99 9.54 -14.74
CA VAL A 74 6.14 9.34 -13.56
C VAL A 74 4.66 9.60 -13.87
N LEU A 75 4.37 10.65 -14.63
CA LEU A 75 3.01 10.97 -15.07
C LEU A 75 2.54 10.13 -16.25
N GLY A 76 3.39 9.25 -16.79
CA GLY A 76 3.00 8.35 -17.87
C GLY A 76 2.62 9.07 -19.17
N ILE A 77 3.25 10.21 -19.48
CA ILE A 77 2.94 11.01 -20.66
C ILE A 77 3.15 10.23 -21.97
N ASP A 78 4.15 9.35 -21.97
CA ASP A 78 4.51 8.55 -23.14
C ASP A 78 3.79 7.18 -23.17
N LYS A 79 2.76 6.98 -22.32
CA LYS A 79 1.92 5.78 -22.32
C LYS A 79 0.76 5.93 -23.31
N ASN A 80 0.25 4.79 -23.79
CA ASN A 80 -1.02 4.80 -24.52
C ASN A 80 -2.21 4.92 -23.54
N TRP A 81 -3.02 5.95 -23.78
CA TRP A 81 -4.18 6.33 -22.98
C TRP A 81 -5.49 6.22 -23.77
N THR A 82 -5.46 5.54 -24.92
CA THR A 82 -6.59 5.40 -25.83
C THR A 82 -7.56 4.34 -25.32
N PRO A 83 -8.84 4.69 -25.05
CA PRO A 83 -9.87 3.72 -24.69
C PRO A 83 -10.42 3.01 -25.92
N LEU A 84 -11.31 2.02 -25.71
CA LEU A 84 -11.95 1.32 -26.81
C LEU A 84 -12.96 2.22 -27.54
N VAL A 85 -13.73 3.02 -26.80
CA VAL A 85 -14.82 3.86 -27.33
C VAL A 85 -14.39 5.32 -27.46
N LYS A 86 -14.59 5.91 -28.65
CA LYS A 86 -14.45 7.34 -28.94
C LYS A 86 -15.61 8.10 -28.32
N GLU A 87 -15.39 9.33 -27.82
CA GLU A 87 -16.43 10.18 -27.21
C GLU A 87 -17.33 9.44 -26.21
N TRP A 88 -16.73 8.58 -25.39
CA TRP A 88 -17.44 7.64 -24.53
C TRP A 88 -18.33 8.27 -23.44
N ASN A 89 -18.34 9.60 -23.30
CA ASN A 89 -19.36 10.33 -22.55
C ASN A 89 -20.77 10.21 -23.16
N VAL A 90 -20.87 9.84 -24.43
CA VAL A 90 -22.13 9.50 -25.10
C VAL A 90 -22.24 7.97 -25.19
N PRO A 91 -23.30 7.35 -24.65
CA PRO A 91 -23.52 5.92 -24.77
C PRO A 91 -23.60 5.47 -26.23
N THR A 92 -23.01 4.32 -26.54
CA THR A 92 -23.03 3.70 -27.87
C THR A 92 -24.38 3.04 -28.22
N ASN A 93 -25.30 2.95 -27.24
CA ASN A 93 -26.67 2.43 -27.36
C ASN A 93 -26.77 0.98 -27.89
N GLU A 94 -25.72 0.19 -27.73
CA GLU A 94 -25.70 -1.24 -28.00
C GLU A 94 -26.52 -2.02 -26.96
N SER A 95 -27.13 -3.10 -27.40
CA SER A 95 -27.93 -4.00 -26.57
C SER A 95 -27.24 -5.36 -26.41
N VAL A 96 -27.65 -6.13 -25.40
CA VAL A 96 -27.21 -7.51 -25.21
C VAL A 96 -27.51 -8.38 -26.44
N VAL A 97 -28.57 -8.04 -27.18
CA VAL A 97 -28.95 -8.75 -28.41
C VAL A 97 -27.90 -8.55 -29.51
N ASP A 98 -27.32 -7.36 -29.63
CA ASP A 98 -26.28 -7.05 -30.63
C ASP A 98 -25.01 -7.88 -30.41
N HIS A 99 -24.61 -8.05 -29.15
CA HIS A 99 -23.52 -8.93 -28.77
C HIS A 99 -23.81 -10.40 -29.10
N ILE A 100 -25.05 -10.86 -28.90
CA ILE A 100 -25.47 -12.25 -29.23
C ILE A 100 -25.50 -12.47 -30.74
N ILE A 101 -26.06 -11.53 -31.51
CA ILE A 101 -26.08 -11.56 -32.98
C ILE A 101 -24.66 -11.67 -33.51
N THR A 102 -23.76 -10.85 -32.98
CA THR A 102 -22.34 -10.84 -33.38
C THR A 102 -21.63 -12.14 -33.01
N LEU A 103 -21.90 -12.69 -31.82
CA LEU A 103 -21.37 -13.99 -31.41
C LEU A 103 -21.75 -15.08 -32.40
N PHE A 104 -23.04 -15.21 -32.74
CA PHE A 104 -23.51 -16.21 -33.70
C PHE A 104 -22.99 -15.95 -35.12
N GLY A 105 -22.90 -14.68 -35.55
CA GLY A 105 -22.32 -14.30 -36.82
C GLY A 105 -20.88 -14.80 -36.99
N ASN A 106 -20.07 -14.70 -35.93
CA ASN A 106 -18.69 -15.19 -35.93
C ASN A 106 -18.59 -16.71 -35.82
N ILE A 107 -19.47 -17.37 -35.04
CA ILE A 107 -19.51 -18.84 -34.92
C ILE A 107 -19.89 -19.50 -36.26
N PHE A 108 -20.90 -18.96 -36.94
CA PHE A 108 -21.41 -19.50 -38.20
C PHE A 108 -20.73 -18.92 -39.45
N GLN A 109 -19.72 -18.06 -39.28
CA GLN A 109 -18.98 -17.38 -40.36
C GLN A 109 -19.92 -16.70 -41.38
N ASN A 110 -20.98 -16.06 -40.89
CA ASN A 110 -21.88 -15.30 -41.74
C ASN A 110 -21.11 -14.12 -42.34
N LYS A 111 -21.15 -13.96 -43.68
CA LYS A 111 -20.38 -12.93 -44.40
C LYS A 111 -21.07 -11.56 -44.43
N ASN A 112 -22.24 -11.42 -43.83
CA ASN A 112 -22.96 -10.16 -43.78
C ASN A 112 -22.41 -9.28 -42.66
N GLY A 113 -21.59 -8.28 -43.01
CA GLY A 113 -21.02 -7.31 -42.08
C GLY A 113 -19.61 -6.84 -42.46
N THR A 114 -18.96 -6.14 -41.53
CA THR A 114 -17.60 -5.63 -41.68
C THR A 114 -16.59 -6.53 -40.97
N THR A 115 -15.59 -7.04 -41.70
CA THR A 115 -14.48 -7.80 -41.12
C THR A 115 -13.40 -6.87 -40.57
N LEU A 116 -13.05 -7.03 -39.29
CA LEU A 116 -12.05 -6.22 -38.59
C LEU A 116 -10.65 -6.87 -38.60
N GLN A 117 -9.62 -6.11 -38.22
CA GLN A 117 -8.21 -6.57 -38.21
C GLN A 117 -7.95 -7.81 -37.32
N CYS A 118 -8.77 -7.99 -36.28
CA CYS A 118 -8.74 -9.17 -35.41
C CYS A 118 -9.36 -10.44 -36.05
N GLY A 119 -9.90 -10.34 -37.27
CA GLY A 119 -10.57 -11.43 -37.98
C GLY A 119 -12.07 -11.59 -37.67
N HIS A 120 -12.61 -10.87 -36.68
CA HIS A 120 -14.04 -10.90 -36.37
C HIS A 120 -14.87 -10.14 -37.41
N ILE A 121 -16.07 -10.67 -37.70
CA ILE A 121 -17.08 -10.04 -38.53
C ILE A 121 -18.09 -9.35 -37.61
N ILE A 122 -18.34 -8.06 -37.84
CA ILE A 122 -19.36 -7.29 -37.14
C ILE A 122 -20.57 -7.11 -38.05
N PRO A 123 -21.73 -7.74 -37.75
CA PRO A 123 -22.92 -7.61 -38.57
C PRO A 123 -23.44 -6.17 -38.66
N ASP A 124 -24.07 -5.83 -39.77
CA ASP A 124 -24.61 -4.50 -39.99
C ASP A 124 -25.64 -4.12 -38.92
N ASN A 125 -25.64 -2.85 -38.51
CA ASN A 125 -26.54 -2.27 -37.51
C ASN A 125 -26.43 -2.83 -36.09
N THR A 126 -25.38 -3.60 -35.77
CA THR A 126 -25.15 -4.09 -34.39
C THR A 126 -24.32 -3.12 -33.55
N PHE A 127 -23.26 -2.56 -34.12
CA PHE A 127 -22.37 -1.60 -33.44
C PHE A 127 -22.08 -0.39 -34.32
N PRO A 128 -22.04 0.83 -33.75
CA PRO A 128 -21.57 2.02 -34.46
C PRO A 128 -20.04 2.00 -34.59
N LEU A 129 -19.50 1.31 -35.61
CA LEU A 129 -18.06 1.04 -35.74
C LEU A 129 -17.19 2.31 -35.75
N GLU A 130 -17.71 3.42 -36.27
CA GLU A 130 -17.05 4.73 -36.29
C GLU A 130 -16.74 5.25 -34.88
N ARG A 131 -17.47 4.78 -33.86
CA ARG A 131 -17.31 5.12 -32.45
C ARG A 131 -16.26 4.28 -31.73
N TYR A 132 -15.60 3.32 -32.39
CA TYR A 132 -14.61 2.45 -31.75
C TYR A 132 -13.20 2.70 -32.31
N ASN A 133 -12.20 2.65 -31.42
CA ASN A 133 -10.77 2.57 -31.75
C ASN A 133 -10.30 1.10 -31.96
N GLY A 134 -11.22 0.14 -31.83
CA GLY A 134 -10.92 -1.29 -31.79
C GLY A 134 -12.14 -2.13 -32.12
N CYS A 135 -12.05 -3.44 -31.85
CA CYS A 135 -13.18 -4.33 -32.05
C CYS A 135 -14.17 -4.27 -30.87
N PRO A 136 -15.45 -3.90 -31.08
CA PRO A 136 -16.46 -3.85 -30.02
C PRO A 136 -16.82 -5.22 -29.46
N PHE A 137 -16.59 -6.29 -30.23
CA PHE A 137 -16.90 -7.65 -29.82
C PHE A 137 -15.80 -8.29 -28.98
N CYS A 138 -14.53 -8.10 -29.39
CA CYS A 138 -13.40 -8.79 -28.75
C CYS A 138 -12.48 -7.90 -27.91
N GLY A 139 -12.74 -6.59 -27.85
CA GLY A 139 -11.98 -5.63 -27.06
C GLY A 139 -10.52 -5.50 -27.51
N THR A 140 -10.18 -5.83 -28.75
CA THR A 140 -8.81 -5.67 -29.29
C THR A 140 -8.68 -4.26 -29.88
N PRO A 141 -7.74 -3.43 -29.39
CA PRO A 141 -7.54 -2.08 -29.92
C PRO A 141 -6.74 -2.09 -31.23
N PHE A 142 -7.06 -1.16 -32.14
CA PHE A 142 -6.39 -0.99 -33.45
C PHE A 142 -5.80 0.41 -33.65
N GLU A 143 -6.51 1.43 -33.18
CA GLU A 143 -6.12 2.83 -33.27
C GLU A 143 -5.57 3.32 -31.94
N PHE A 144 -4.53 4.17 -32.00
CA PHE A 144 -3.86 4.72 -30.83
C PHE A 144 -3.69 6.23 -30.97
N GLY A 145 -4.22 6.97 -30.01
CA GLY A 145 -4.14 8.43 -29.89
C GLY A 145 -2.95 8.91 -29.06
N LYS A 146 -2.61 10.19 -29.24
CA LYS A 146 -1.71 10.92 -28.35
C LYS A 146 -2.53 11.70 -27.31
N LEU A 147 -1.86 12.16 -26.25
CA LEU A 147 -2.48 13.11 -25.31
C LEU A 147 -2.73 14.46 -26.02
N GLU A 148 -4.00 14.83 -26.15
CA GLU A 148 -4.42 16.08 -26.80
C GLU A 148 -4.74 17.19 -25.79
N ASN A 149 -5.31 16.82 -24.64
CA ASN A 149 -5.81 17.75 -23.64
C ASN A 149 -4.85 17.78 -22.42
N ILE A 150 -3.75 18.53 -22.53
CA ILE A 150 -2.75 18.68 -21.45
C ILE A 150 -2.82 20.09 -20.87
N GLY A 151 -2.80 20.18 -19.53
CA GLY A 151 -2.73 21.45 -18.81
C GLY A 151 -4.10 22.09 -18.57
N GLN A 152 -5.16 21.29 -18.46
CA GLN A 152 -6.51 21.76 -18.12
C GLN A 152 -6.64 22.11 -16.62
N GLY A 153 -5.74 21.62 -15.77
CA GLY A 153 -5.72 21.95 -14.35
C GLY A 153 -5.25 23.39 -14.10
N SER A 154 -5.97 24.15 -13.26
CA SER A 154 -5.54 25.52 -12.90
C SER A 154 -4.67 25.60 -11.63
N LYS A 155 -4.78 24.63 -10.71
CA LYS A 155 -4.01 24.65 -9.46
C LYS A 155 -2.71 23.88 -9.68
N LEU A 156 -1.61 24.61 -9.71
CA LEU A 156 -0.28 24.02 -9.79
C LEU A 156 0.17 23.51 -8.41
N LYS A 157 0.73 22.30 -8.39
CA LYS A 157 1.41 21.72 -7.21
C LYS A 157 2.82 22.30 -7.14
N ILE A 158 3.17 22.87 -5.99
CA ILE A 158 4.52 23.44 -5.79
C ILE A 158 5.49 22.28 -5.54
N LEU A 159 6.58 22.26 -6.30
CA LEU A 159 7.72 21.39 -6.06
C LEU A 159 8.80 22.18 -5.30
N GLU A 160 9.27 21.60 -4.21
CA GLU A 160 10.31 22.18 -3.35
C GLU A 160 11.73 21.78 -3.76
N LEU A 161 12.71 22.56 -3.32
CA LEU A 161 14.13 22.21 -3.48
C LEU A 161 14.54 21.21 -2.40
N TRP A 162 15.16 20.10 -2.81
CA TRP A 162 15.87 19.20 -1.91
C TRP A 162 17.38 19.28 -2.11
N SER A 163 18.10 19.47 -1.01
CA SER A 163 19.56 19.36 -0.93
C SER A 163 20.02 17.94 -0.60
N GLU A 164 21.33 17.70 -0.58
CA GLU A 164 21.88 16.44 -0.08
C GLU A 164 21.49 16.17 1.37
N LYS A 165 21.35 17.22 2.17
CA LYS A 165 20.90 17.11 3.56
C LYS A 165 19.47 16.57 3.62
N ASP A 166 18.55 17.13 2.84
CA ASP A 166 17.14 16.71 2.85
C ASP A 166 16.98 15.26 2.38
N LEU A 167 17.73 14.87 1.34
CA LEU A 167 17.76 13.49 0.86
C LEU A 167 18.31 12.52 1.91
N ASN A 168 19.39 12.91 2.61
CA ASN A 168 19.97 12.10 3.67
C ASN A 168 19.07 12.02 4.91
N ASP A 169 18.42 13.12 5.30
CA ASP A 169 17.47 13.15 6.41
C ASP A 169 16.26 12.26 6.10
N PHE A 170 15.76 12.29 4.85
CA PHE A 170 14.74 11.35 4.38
C PHE A 170 15.21 9.89 4.48
N TYR A 171 16.42 9.58 4.00
CA TYR A 171 16.98 8.23 4.08
C TYR A 171 17.12 7.74 5.53
N ILE A 172 17.64 8.57 6.43
CA ILE A 172 17.71 8.25 7.87
C ILE A 172 16.32 8.00 8.44
N SER A 173 15.32 8.82 8.07
CA SER A 173 13.95 8.65 8.55
C SER A 173 13.36 7.29 8.17
N LEU A 174 13.64 6.78 6.97
CA LEU A 174 13.19 5.44 6.53
C LEU A 174 13.80 4.33 7.40
N LEU A 175 15.10 4.44 7.74
CA LEU A 175 15.79 3.47 8.59
C LEU A 175 15.28 3.51 10.04
N GLN A 176 14.99 4.71 10.55
CA GLN A 176 14.52 4.96 11.92
C GLN A 176 13.00 4.79 12.10
N SER A 177 12.24 4.55 11.03
CA SER A 177 10.78 4.41 11.07
C SER A 177 10.34 3.43 12.15
N LYS A 178 9.42 3.85 13.03
CA LYS A 178 8.88 3.02 14.12
C LYS A 178 7.77 2.06 13.65
N THR A 179 7.39 2.14 12.38
CA THR A 179 6.43 1.24 11.73
C THR A 179 7.05 0.57 10.52
N ALA A 180 6.45 -0.54 10.09
CA ALA A 180 6.86 -1.20 8.86
C ALA A 180 6.72 -0.23 7.68
N LEU A 181 7.72 -0.24 6.79
CA LEU A 181 7.69 0.55 5.57
C LEU A 181 6.69 -0.05 4.58
N ASP A 182 5.91 0.79 3.92
CA ASP A 182 5.08 0.37 2.79
C ASP A 182 5.90 0.14 1.51
N ALA A 183 5.27 -0.34 0.44
CA ALA A 183 5.97 -0.62 -0.82
C ALA A 183 6.65 0.62 -1.43
N THR A 184 6.09 1.82 -1.26
CA THR A 184 6.69 3.06 -1.76
C THR A 184 7.97 3.40 -0.99
N GLN A 185 7.90 3.32 0.34
CA GLN A 185 9.03 3.54 1.23
C GLN A 185 10.13 2.49 1.06
N VAL A 186 9.76 1.22 0.87
CA VAL A 186 10.70 0.13 0.57
C VAL A 186 11.40 0.38 -0.76
N ASP A 187 10.67 0.79 -1.79
CA ASP A 187 11.24 1.12 -3.10
C ASP A 187 12.21 2.31 -3.00
N SER A 188 11.81 3.40 -2.32
CA SER A 188 12.68 4.55 -2.05
C SER A 188 13.93 4.17 -1.24
N LEU A 189 13.78 3.31 -0.23
CA LEU A 189 14.91 2.85 0.59
C LEU A 189 15.90 2.03 -0.24
N LYS A 190 15.42 1.07 -1.02
CA LYS A 190 16.28 0.25 -1.90
C LYS A 190 17.04 1.12 -2.90
N MET A 191 16.35 2.10 -3.47
CA MET A 191 16.92 3.06 -4.41
C MET A 191 17.98 3.93 -3.74
N ALA A 192 17.70 4.51 -2.56
CA ALA A 192 18.67 5.27 -1.78
C ALA A 192 19.91 4.43 -1.43
N MET A 193 19.70 3.20 -0.94
CA MET A 193 20.74 2.24 -0.58
C MET A 193 21.66 1.85 -1.75
N GLN A 194 21.16 1.88 -2.98
CA GLN A 194 21.95 1.56 -4.17
C GLN A 194 22.92 2.70 -4.55
N TYR A 195 22.53 3.96 -4.29
CA TYR A 195 23.25 5.15 -4.77
C TYR A 195 23.92 5.98 -3.67
N LEU A 196 23.55 5.78 -2.41
CA LEU A 196 24.05 6.52 -1.26
C LEU A 196 24.71 5.56 -0.26
N PRO A 197 25.76 6.01 0.46
CA PRO A 197 26.35 5.22 1.53
C PRO A 197 25.33 4.97 2.64
N LEU A 198 25.37 3.79 3.26
CA LEU A 198 24.50 3.44 4.38
C LEU A 198 24.80 4.36 5.59
N PRO A 199 23.82 5.15 6.09
CA PRO A 199 24.00 6.01 7.24
C PRO A 199 24.24 5.18 8.52
N LYS A 200 25.07 5.71 9.42
CA LYS A 200 25.28 5.14 10.75
C LYS A 200 24.10 5.50 11.66
N THR A 201 23.02 4.75 11.54
CA THR A 201 21.82 4.91 12.40
C THR A 201 21.28 3.55 12.82
N GLU A 202 20.58 3.51 13.95
CA GLU A 202 19.81 2.34 14.34
C GLU A 202 18.65 2.10 13.36
N VAL A 203 18.45 0.84 12.99
CA VAL A 203 17.30 0.39 12.19
C VAL A 203 16.23 -0.15 13.14
N ALA A 204 15.18 0.63 13.34
CA ALA A 204 14.18 0.34 14.38
C ALA A 204 13.33 -0.90 14.07
N MET A 205 13.07 -1.17 12.78
CA MET A 205 12.14 -2.21 12.35
C MET A 205 12.83 -3.43 11.75
N LYS A 206 12.46 -4.62 12.24
CA LYS A 206 13.00 -5.90 11.75
C LYS A 206 12.76 -6.16 10.28
N GLU A 207 11.64 -5.68 9.72
CA GLU A 207 11.33 -5.80 8.28
C GLU A 207 12.31 -4.92 7.47
N THR A 208 12.48 -3.65 7.84
CA THR A 208 13.48 -2.73 7.23
C THR A 208 14.90 -3.28 7.33
N LEU A 209 15.24 -3.89 8.47
CA LEU A 209 16.56 -4.46 8.70
C LEU A 209 16.91 -5.58 7.71
N MET A 210 15.93 -6.35 7.23
CA MET A 210 16.20 -7.40 6.23
C MET A 210 16.68 -6.81 4.91
N LEU A 211 16.18 -5.62 4.54
CA LEU A 211 16.61 -4.92 3.33
C LEU A 211 18.07 -4.49 3.47
N VAL A 212 18.44 -3.92 4.63
CA VAL A 212 19.82 -3.52 4.96
C VAL A 212 20.77 -4.72 4.94
N ILE A 213 20.37 -5.83 5.57
CA ILE A 213 21.15 -7.07 5.58
C ILE A 213 21.38 -7.61 4.17
N ASP A 214 20.34 -7.61 3.31
CA ASP A 214 20.43 -8.08 1.93
C ASP A 214 21.47 -7.29 1.14
N LEU A 215 21.44 -5.95 1.21
CA LEU A 215 22.43 -5.09 0.56
C LEU A 215 23.85 -5.36 1.06
N LEU A 216 24.04 -5.48 2.39
CA LEU A 216 25.36 -5.75 2.96
C LEU A 216 25.92 -7.09 2.44
N ILE A 217 25.08 -8.12 2.34
CA ILE A 217 25.49 -9.43 1.83
C ILE A 217 25.78 -9.38 0.33
N GLU A 218 24.97 -8.67 -0.46
CA GLU A 218 25.21 -8.47 -1.90
C GLU A 218 26.53 -7.73 -2.17
N ASN A 219 26.94 -6.86 -1.24
CA ASN A 219 28.22 -6.14 -1.29
C ASN A 219 29.40 -6.88 -0.61
N GLY A 220 29.23 -8.16 -0.23
CA GLY A 220 30.30 -8.95 0.38
C GLY A 220 30.70 -8.51 1.79
N LYS A 221 29.78 -7.87 2.52
CA LYS A 221 29.94 -7.40 3.91
C LYS A 221 29.18 -8.30 4.89
N GLU A 222 29.36 -9.62 4.79
CA GLU A 222 28.62 -10.60 5.59
C GLU A 222 28.90 -10.47 7.11
N ALA A 223 30.09 -10.02 7.47
CA ALA A 223 30.47 -9.78 8.87
C ALA A 223 29.67 -8.63 9.49
N GLU A 224 29.49 -7.52 8.76
CA GLU A 224 28.65 -6.39 9.19
C GLU A 224 27.19 -6.82 9.32
N ALA A 225 26.68 -7.58 8.35
CA ALA A 225 25.31 -8.11 8.36
C ALA A 225 25.02 -9.00 9.58
N SER A 226 26.00 -9.80 10.03
CA SER A 226 25.84 -10.73 11.16
C SER A 226 25.52 -10.02 12.49
N GLN A 227 25.98 -8.79 12.68
CA GLN A 227 25.77 -8.01 13.90
C GLN A 227 24.30 -7.65 14.13
N PHE A 228 23.50 -7.67 13.07
CA PHE A 228 22.08 -7.35 13.11
C PHE A 228 21.18 -8.56 13.42
N LEU A 229 21.71 -9.78 13.29
CA LEU A 229 20.98 -11.04 13.45
C LEU A 229 21.03 -11.51 14.91
N LYS A 230 20.07 -11.06 15.71
CA LYS A 230 20.04 -11.31 17.17
C LYS A 230 19.35 -12.62 17.56
N THR A 231 18.51 -13.18 16.70
CA THR A 231 17.72 -14.39 16.97
C THR A 231 17.68 -15.33 15.76
N PRO A 232 17.41 -16.63 15.94
CA PRO A 232 17.15 -17.53 14.80
C PRO A 232 16.02 -16.99 13.90
N THR A 233 14.98 -16.41 14.49
CA THR A 233 13.85 -15.85 13.73
C THR A 233 14.28 -14.73 12.77
N ASP A 234 15.29 -13.94 13.12
CA ASP A 234 15.85 -12.93 12.21
C ASP A 234 16.53 -13.58 10.99
N ILE A 235 17.27 -14.67 11.20
CA ILE A 235 17.87 -15.48 10.12
C ILE A 235 16.79 -16.07 9.23
N LEU A 236 15.75 -16.68 9.81
CA LEU A 236 14.63 -17.24 9.04
C LEU A 236 13.94 -16.15 8.21
N ARG A 237 13.74 -14.96 8.78
CA ARG A 237 13.13 -13.83 8.06
C ARG A 237 13.97 -13.42 6.86
N TYR A 238 15.29 -13.26 7.03
CA TYR A 238 16.18 -12.90 5.94
C TYR A 238 16.18 -13.95 4.83
N LEU A 239 16.34 -15.24 5.18
CA LEU A 239 16.37 -16.31 4.19
C LEU A 239 15.03 -16.48 3.48
N TRP A 240 13.92 -16.27 4.19
CA TRP A 240 12.59 -16.31 3.59
C TRP A 240 12.36 -15.13 2.65
N TYR A 241 12.79 -13.93 3.04
CA TYR A 241 12.81 -12.75 2.17
C TYR A 241 13.65 -13.00 0.91
N LYS A 242 14.87 -13.54 1.04
CA LYS A 242 15.72 -13.84 -0.13
C LYS A 242 15.07 -14.85 -1.10
N ASN A 243 14.33 -15.82 -0.56
CA ASN A 243 13.64 -16.82 -1.37
C ASN A 243 12.33 -16.32 -2.00
N THR A 244 11.64 -15.34 -1.40
CA THR A 244 10.25 -15.00 -1.78
C THR A 244 10.00 -13.52 -2.08
N GLY A 245 10.93 -12.64 -1.76
CA GLY A 245 10.74 -11.18 -1.74
C GLY A 245 9.87 -10.68 -0.57
N MET A 246 9.33 -11.56 0.28
CA MET A 246 8.40 -11.18 1.35
C MET A 246 9.14 -10.92 2.67
N LEU A 247 8.99 -9.70 3.21
CA LEU A 247 9.54 -9.32 4.53
C LEU A 247 8.85 -10.01 5.71
N GLN A 248 7.62 -10.50 5.49
CA GLN A 248 6.87 -11.27 6.46
C GLN A 248 7.05 -12.77 6.24
N ILE A 249 7.16 -13.53 7.34
CA ILE A 249 7.26 -14.99 7.28
C ILE A 249 5.86 -15.58 7.05
N ILE A 250 5.54 -15.84 5.78
CA ILE A 250 4.29 -16.48 5.36
C ILE A 250 4.58 -17.94 5.06
N GLU A 251 3.78 -18.86 5.61
CA GLU A 251 4.00 -20.29 5.40
C GLU A 251 3.83 -20.69 3.92
N PRO A 252 4.69 -21.58 3.38
CA PRO A 252 4.64 -21.99 1.98
C PRO A 252 3.25 -22.47 1.52
N LYS A 253 2.55 -23.26 2.36
CA LYS A 253 1.19 -23.76 2.06
C LYS A 253 0.19 -22.63 1.80
N THR A 254 0.37 -21.49 2.47
CA THR A 254 -0.51 -20.34 2.37
C THR A 254 -0.28 -19.60 1.05
N ILE A 255 0.99 -19.43 0.64
CA ILE A 255 1.35 -18.86 -0.66
C ILE A 255 0.79 -19.74 -1.78
N ILE A 256 1.08 -21.05 -1.76
CA ILE A 256 0.63 -22.00 -2.78
C ILE A 256 -0.90 -21.99 -2.93
N LYS A 257 -1.63 -22.02 -1.79
CA LYS A 257 -3.09 -21.98 -1.81
C LYS A 257 -3.62 -20.71 -2.46
N ARG A 258 -2.96 -19.57 -2.26
CA ARG A 258 -3.38 -18.28 -2.82
C ARG A 258 -3.08 -18.18 -4.30
N THR A 259 -1.86 -18.50 -4.71
CA THR A 259 -1.47 -18.51 -6.12
C THR A 259 -2.41 -19.42 -6.93
N SER A 260 -2.76 -20.59 -6.40
CA SER A 260 -3.74 -21.49 -7.02
C SER A 260 -5.15 -20.90 -7.05
N LYS A 261 -5.64 -20.34 -5.93
CA LYS A 261 -6.98 -19.72 -5.87
C LYS A 261 -7.13 -18.55 -6.86
N ASN A 262 -6.08 -17.73 -7.00
CA ASN A 262 -6.15 -16.54 -7.82
C ASN A 262 -6.11 -16.85 -9.32
N ALA A 263 -5.45 -17.95 -9.70
CA ALA A 263 -5.46 -18.52 -11.04
C ALA A 263 -6.74 -19.31 -11.40
N GLN A 264 -7.75 -19.33 -10.52
CA GLN A 264 -9.06 -19.87 -10.86
C GLN A 264 -9.79 -18.98 -11.86
N HIS A 265 -10.61 -19.57 -12.72
CA HIS A 265 -11.36 -18.84 -13.75
C HIS A 265 -12.82 -19.32 -13.80
N PHE A 266 -13.77 -18.41 -14.04
CA PHE A 266 -15.20 -18.78 -14.14
C PHE A 266 -15.48 -19.76 -15.28
N TYR A 267 -14.75 -19.61 -16.38
CA TYR A 267 -14.75 -20.55 -17.49
C TYR A 267 -13.65 -21.60 -17.30
N ASN A 268 -14.04 -22.85 -17.03
CA ASN A 268 -13.14 -23.95 -16.67
C ASN A 268 -11.99 -24.19 -17.66
N VAL A 269 -12.20 -23.95 -18.96
CA VAL A 269 -11.16 -24.16 -19.99
C VAL A 269 -10.00 -23.17 -19.84
N LEU A 270 -10.26 -21.99 -19.27
CA LEU A 270 -9.26 -20.96 -18.99
C LEU A 270 -8.73 -21.01 -17.54
N ASP A 271 -9.15 -21.99 -16.73
CA ASP A 271 -8.67 -22.14 -15.36
C ASP A 271 -7.23 -22.69 -15.36
N THR A 272 -6.32 -21.96 -14.70
CA THR A 272 -4.89 -22.32 -14.63
C THR A 272 -4.42 -22.62 -13.20
N SER A 273 -5.37 -22.87 -12.29
CA SER A 273 -5.12 -23.02 -10.84
C SER A 273 -4.17 -24.18 -10.49
N VAL A 274 -4.19 -25.25 -11.29
CA VAL A 274 -3.32 -26.42 -11.12
C VAL A 274 -1.89 -26.10 -11.55
N GLN A 275 -1.72 -25.48 -12.73
CA GLN A 275 -0.43 -25.06 -13.24
C GLN A 275 0.22 -24.05 -12.28
N ALA A 276 -0.55 -23.06 -11.82
CA ALA A 276 -0.11 -22.06 -10.86
C ALA A 276 0.32 -22.68 -9.52
N ARG A 277 -0.39 -23.71 -9.05
CA ARG A 277 -0.02 -24.47 -7.84
C ARG A 277 1.35 -25.16 -8.01
N ILE A 278 1.56 -25.83 -9.13
CA ILE A 278 2.81 -26.56 -9.42
C ILE A 278 3.98 -25.58 -9.56
N ALA A 279 3.79 -24.47 -10.28
CA ALA A 279 4.78 -23.41 -10.41
C ALA A 279 5.17 -22.83 -9.05
N SER A 280 4.18 -22.42 -8.23
CA SER A 280 4.41 -21.90 -6.88
C SER A 280 5.17 -22.90 -5.99
N GLN A 281 4.85 -24.20 -6.05
CA GLN A 281 5.61 -25.22 -5.33
C GLN A 281 7.07 -25.33 -5.76
N LYS A 282 7.34 -25.15 -7.06
CA LYS A 282 8.69 -25.17 -7.62
C LYS A 282 9.48 -23.94 -7.18
N ASP A 283 8.86 -22.77 -7.20
CA ASP A 283 9.48 -21.49 -6.86
C ASP A 283 9.82 -21.38 -5.36
N LEU A 284 9.04 -22.05 -4.51
CA LEU A 284 9.28 -22.10 -3.05
C LEU A 284 10.29 -23.17 -2.63
N LYS A 285 10.97 -23.85 -3.57
CA LYS A 285 12.03 -24.82 -3.24
C LYS A 285 13.27 -24.07 -2.75
N LEU A 286 13.67 -24.38 -1.52
CA LEU A 286 14.89 -23.83 -0.91
C LEU A 286 16.14 -24.42 -1.57
N LYS A 287 17.01 -23.56 -2.08
CA LYS A 287 18.30 -23.92 -2.67
C LYS A 287 19.37 -22.99 -2.14
N TYR A 288 20.45 -23.57 -1.59
CA TYR A 288 21.57 -22.81 -1.03
C TYR A 288 22.90 -23.39 -1.49
N SER A 289 23.83 -22.49 -1.83
CA SER A 289 25.23 -22.79 -2.10
C SER A 289 25.97 -23.20 -0.82
N ARG A 290 27.12 -23.88 -0.96
CA ARG A 290 27.97 -24.23 0.19
C ARG A 290 28.44 -22.99 0.96
N LYS A 291 28.62 -21.83 0.28
CA LYS A 291 28.98 -20.55 0.90
C LYS A 291 27.85 -20.07 1.82
N GLU A 292 26.61 -20.03 1.33
CA GLU A 292 25.45 -19.62 2.11
C GLU A 292 25.18 -20.57 3.29
N CYS A 293 25.30 -21.89 3.08
CA CYS A 293 25.17 -22.86 4.15
C CYS A 293 26.16 -22.59 5.30
N LEU A 294 27.45 -22.37 4.98
CA LEU A 294 28.48 -22.07 5.96
C LEU A 294 28.23 -20.74 6.67
N MET A 295 27.82 -19.71 5.93
CA MET A 295 27.47 -18.40 6.48
C MET A 295 26.38 -18.51 7.55
N VAL A 296 25.26 -19.19 7.24
CA VAL A 296 24.16 -19.36 8.20
C VAL A 296 24.57 -20.25 9.38
N ALA A 297 25.35 -21.31 9.15
CA ALA A 297 25.88 -22.15 10.21
C ALA A 297 26.72 -21.32 11.20
N ASN A 298 27.58 -20.43 10.69
CA ASN A 298 28.39 -19.52 11.52
C ASN A 298 27.51 -18.56 12.32
N TRP A 299 26.47 -17.97 11.71
CA TRP A 299 25.56 -17.08 12.42
C TRP A 299 24.85 -17.76 13.60
N LEU A 300 24.34 -18.97 13.39
CA LEU A 300 23.69 -19.72 14.47
C LEU A 300 24.70 -20.15 15.55
N ASN A 301 25.89 -20.59 15.16
CA ASN A 301 26.92 -21.03 16.10
C ASN A 301 27.45 -19.89 16.98
N ASN A 302 27.60 -18.69 16.43
CA ASN A 302 28.19 -17.55 17.12
C ASN A 302 27.13 -16.64 17.76
N MET A 303 25.85 -17.02 17.72
CA MET A 303 24.76 -16.21 18.24
C MET A 303 24.88 -16.04 19.75
N ASN A 304 24.77 -14.80 20.25
CA ASN A 304 24.76 -14.51 21.68
C ASN A 304 23.36 -14.75 22.30
N MET A 305 22.94 -16.01 22.32
CA MET A 305 21.66 -16.47 22.89
C MET A 305 21.82 -17.89 23.41
N ASP A 306 21.14 -18.23 24.50
CA ASP A 306 21.09 -19.59 25.01
C ASP A 306 20.35 -20.54 24.06
N VAL A 307 20.75 -21.82 24.02
CA VAL A 307 20.25 -22.78 23.03
C VAL A 307 18.76 -23.10 23.22
N GLU A 308 18.31 -23.22 24.47
CA GLU A 308 16.93 -23.46 24.84
C GLU A 308 16.07 -22.27 24.42
N ALA A 309 16.56 -21.04 24.66
CA ALA A 309 15.90 -19.81 24.21
C ALA A 309 15.90 -19.71 22.67
N MET A 310 16.98 -20.10 21.98
CA MET A 310 17.00 -20.20 20.52
C MET A 310 15.91 -21.16 20.03
N CYS A 311 15.79 -22.35 20.63
CA CYS A 311 14.77 -23.33 20.28
C CYS A 311 13.34 -22.81 20.54
N GLU A 312 13.12 -22.10 21.65
CA GLU A 312 11.84 -21.45 21.95
C GLU A 312 11.46 -20.46 20.82
N THR A 313 12.40 -19.62 20.36
CA THR A 313 12.11 -18.69 19.25
C THR A 313 11.88 -19.39 17.91
N MET A 314 12.46 -20.58 17.71
CA MET A 314 12.24 -21.39 16.51
C MET A 314 10.88 -22.11 16.54
N HIS A 315 10.32 -22.34 17.74
CA HIS A 315 9.12 -23.14 17.96
C HIS A 315 7.90 -22.72 17.10
N PRO A 316 7.52 -21.42 17.01
CA PRO A 316 6.34 -21.00 16.24
C PRO A 316 6.41 -21.33 14.74
N LYS A 317 7.62 -21.55 14.21
CA LYS A 317 7.87 -21.89 12.79
C LYS A 317 8.70 -23.18 12.66
N ARG A 318 8.58 -24.10 13.61
CA ARG A 318 9.33 -25.37 13.64
C ARG A 318 9.27 -26.14 12.32
N GLY A 319 8.09 -26.26 11.71
CA GLY A 319 7.93 -26.96 10.43
C GLY A 319 8.69 -26.31 9.27
N MET A 320 8.85 -24.99 9.28
CA MET A 320 9.73 -24.30 8.32
C MET A 320 11.19 -24.59 8.66
N TRP A 321 11.59 -24.47 9.93
CA TRP A 321 12.96 -24.73 10.38
C TRP A 321 13.47 -26.12 10.02
N VAL A 322 12.66 -27.17 10.16
CA VAL A 322 13.05 -28.52 9.73
C VAL A 322 13.48 -28.55 8.25
N ARG A 323 12.77 -27.82 7.38
CA ARG A 323 13.10 -27.74 5.95
C ARG A 323 14.35 -26.90 5.71
N PHE A 324 14.48 -25.78 6.42
CA PHE A 324 15.65 -24.91 6.35
C PHE A 324 16.93 -25.61 6.83
N ILE A 325 16.88 -26.30 7.97
CA ILE A 325 17.99 -27.11 8.52
C ILE A 325 18.47 -28.12 7.47
N ARG A 326 17.54 -28.82 6.81
CA ARG A 326 17.89 -29.75 5.72
C ARG A 326 18.49 -29.05 4.52
N ALA A 327 17.87 -27.98 4.03
CA ALA A 327 18.33 -27.26 2.83
C ALA A 327 19.70 -26.58 3.03
N LEU A 328 19.95 -26.07 4.24
CA LEU A 328 21.20 -25.44 4.64
C LEU A 328 22.26 -26.45 5.12
N ARG A 329 21.90 -27.75 5.20
CA ARG A 329 22.79 -28.83 5.66
C ARG A 329 23.34 -28.60 7.09
N LEU A 330 22.57 -27.93 7.96
CA LEU A 330 23.09 -27.51 9.28
C LEU A 330 23.52 -28.71 10.15
N ALA A 331 22.85 -29.86 10.02
CA ALA A 331 23.24 -31.09 10.70
C ALA A 331 24.58 -31.70 10.21
N GLU A 332 25.02 -31.39 8.99
CA GLU A 332 26.37 -31.75 8.51
C GLU A 332 27.42 -30.80 9.10
N TYR A 333 27.13 -29.49 9.07
CA TYR A 333 28.04 -28.47 9.60
C TYR A 333 28.21 -28.56 11.12
N SER A 334 27.16 -28.94 11.85
CA SER A 334 27.18 -29.09 13.30
C SER A 334 28.11 -30.20 13.79
N LYS A 335 28.59 -31.10 12.91
CA LYS A 335 29.57 -32.14 13.25
C LYS A 335 31.02 -31.69 13.09
N ARG A 336 31.24 -30.48 12.56
CA ARG A 336 32.59 -29.95 12.35
C ARG A 336 33.12 -29.34 13.66
N LYS A 337 34.43 -29.42 13.84
CA LYS A 337 35.12 -28.73 14.94
C LYS A 337 34.86 -27.21 14.85
N GLY A 338 34.58 -26.57 15.99
CA GLY A 338 34.21 -25.15 16.08
C GLY A 338 32.72 -24.85 15.91
N PHE A 339 31.88 -25.88 15.72
CA PHE A 339 30.42 -25.77 15.61
C PHE A 339 29.66 -26.43 16.78
N GLU A 340 30.28 -26.48 17.96
CA GLU A 340 29.76 -27.18 19.13
C GLU A 340 28.42 -26.61 19.60
N LYS A 341 28.26 -25.27 19.55
CA LYS A 341 26.98 -24.64 19.91
C LYS A 341 25.88 -24.98 18.90
N LEU A 342 26.21 -24.99 17.61
CA LEU A 342 25.28 -25.44 16.58
C LEU A 342 24.91 -26.93 16.77
N ASN A 343 25.85 -27.77 17.20
CA ASN A 343 25.60 -29.16 17.54
C ASN A 343 24.57 -29.30 18.64
N PHE A 344 24.81 -28.62 19.77
CA PHE A 344 23.90 -28.60 20.90
C PHE A 344 22.53 -28.04 20.52
N LEU A 345 22.48 -26.98 19.71
CA LEU A 345 21.23 -26.44 19.16
C LEU A 345 20.44 -27.47 18.35
N MET A 346 21.11 -28.24 17.47
CA MET A 346 20.43 -29.28 16.70
C MET A 346 19.86 -30.36 17.62
N ASP A 347 20.61 -30.79 18.63
CA ASP A 347 20.15 -31.82 19.57
C ASP A 347 18.91 -31.37 20.34
N VAL A 348 18.97 -30.21 21.02
CA VAL A 348 17.83 -29.65 21.77
C VAL A 348 16.64 -29.38 20.86
N PHE A 349 16.86 -28.88 19.64
CA PHE A 349 15.78 -28.63 18.67
C PHE A 349 15.09 -29.93 18.24
N TYR A 350 15.83 -31.00 17.96
CA TYR A 350 15.24 -32.27 17.52
C TYR A 350 14.55 -33.00 18.67
N ASN A 351 15.17 -33.03 19.84
CA ASN A 351 14.66 -33.71 21.04
C ASN A 351 13.58 -32.91 21.79
N GLN A 352 13.40 -31.63 21.46
CA GLN A 352 12.39 -30.74 22.05
C GLN A 352 12.55 -30.52 23.56
N VAL A 353 13.79 -30.47 24.03
CA VAL A 353 14.13 -30.30 25.45
C VAL A 353 14.20 -28.81 25.79
N TYR A 354 13.06 -28.12 25.70
CA TYR A 354 12.96 -26.70 26.04
C TYR A 354 11.51 -26.32 26.41
N ASP A 355 11.36 -25.29 27.23
CA ASP A 355 10.06 -24.76 27.62
C ASP A 355 9.51 -23.74 26.62
N VAL A 356 8.19 -23.71 26.47
CA VAL A 356 7.50 -22.70 25.65
C VAL A 356 6.69 -21.77 26.55
N TRP A 357 7.07 -20.49 26.61
CA TRP A 357 6.40 -19.50 27.46
C TRP A 357 4.90 -19.39 27.18
N GLN A 358 4.48 -19.45 25.91
CA GLN A 358 3.06 -19.34 25.53
C GLN A 358 2.21 -20.46 26.16
N SER A 359 2.77 -21.67 26.28
CA SER A 359 2.11 -22.79 26.93
C SER A 359 1.81 -22.50 28.41
N LYS A 360 2.74 -21.83 29.11
CA LYS A 360 2.57 -21.44 30.52
C LYS A 360 1.46 -20.40 30.69
N VAL A 361 1.39 -19.42 29.78
CA VAL A 361 0.33 -18.40 29.76
C VAL A 361 -1.02 -19.03 29.49
N ASP A 362 -1.15 -19.81 28.41
CA ASP A 362 -2.41 -20.43 28.03
C ASP A 362 -2.93 -21.37 29.12
N SER A 363 -2.04 -22.16 29.72
CA SER A 363 -2.38 -23.07 30.83
C SER A 363 -2.88 -22.32 32.07
N SER A 364 -2.27 -21.18 32.41
CA SER A 364 -2.68 -20.37 33.57
C SER A 364 -4.02 -19.68 33.30
N ARG A 365 -4.19 -19.16 32.07
CA ARG A 365 -5.43 -18.52 31.63
C ARG A 365 -6.61 -19.48 31.61
N LEU A 366 -6.41 -20.71 31.12
CA LEU A 366 -7.44 -21.76 31.10
C LEU A 366 -7.84 -22.24 32.50
N LYS A 367 -6.92 -22.15 33.47
CA LYS A 367 -7.19 -22.41 34.89
C LYS A 367 -7.86 -21.23 35.61
N PHE A 368 -8.13 -20.13 34.91
CA PHE A 368 -8.68 -18.90 35.47
C PHE A 368 -7.79 -18.29 36.58
N ASP A 369 -6.47 -18.51 36.50
CA ASP A 369 -5.49 -17.96 37.44
C ASP A 369 -5.01 -16.59 36.93
N ALA A 370 -5.68 -15.52 37.36
CA ALA A 370 -5.43 -14.16 36.92
C ALA A 370 -4.03 -13.67 37.30
N ASP A 371 -3.66 -13.81 38.58
CA ASP A 371 -2.35 -13.43 39.13
C ASP A 371 -1.20 -14.01 38.31
N LYS A 372 -1.22 -15.33 38.08
CA LYS A 372 -0.15 -15.99 37.32
C LYS A 372 -0.18 -15.62 35.84
N THR A 373 -1.37 -15.44 35.26
CA THR A 373 -1.51 -15.02 33.86
C THR A 373 -0.92 -13.63 33.65
N PHE A 374 -1.27 -12.66 34.49
CA PHE A 374 -0.75 -11.30 34.39
C PHE A 374 0.72 -11.22 34.76
N ALA A 375 1.20 -11.98 35.75
CA ALA A 375 2.64 -12.08 36.05
C ALA A 375 3.45 -12.56 34.84
N LEU A 376 2.95 -13.55 34.10
CA LEU A 376 3.60 -14.02 32.87
C LEU A 376 3.50 -12.97 31.74
N LEU A 377 2.31 -12.38 31.51
CA LEU A 377 2.09 -11.38 30.45
C LEU A 377 2.95 -10.13 30.62
N LYS A 378 3.18 -9.66 31.85
CA LYS A 378 4.07 -8.53 32.17
C LYS A 378 5.53 -8.78 31.74
N GLN A 379 5.97 -10.04 31.62
CA GLN A 379 7.30 -10.38 31.10
C GLN A 379 7.44 -10.09 29.59
N ARG A 380 6.33 -10.08 28.86
CA ARG A 380 6.29 -9.79 27.41
C ARG A 380 5.24 -8.71 27.11
N PRO A 381 5.51 -7.42 27.44
CA PRO A 381 4.57 -6.30 27.33
C PRO A 381 3.83 -6.21 25.98
N GLY A 382 4.54 -6.45 24.87
CA GLY A 382 3.93 -6.43 23.54
C GLY A 382 2.92 -7.56 23.29
N LEU A 383 3.05 -8.72 23.95
CA LEU A 383 2.04 -9.80 23.88
C LEU A 383 0.86 -9.50 24.81
N PHE A 384 1.12 -8.89 25.97
CA PHE A 384 0.06 -8.38 26.83
C PHE A 384 -0.81 -7.36 26.08
N ALA A 385 -0.19 -6.36 25.44
CA ALA A 385 -0.93 -5.35 24.65
C ALA A 385 -1.83 -6.00 23.59
N ARG A 386 -1.33 -7.00 22.84
CA ARG A 386 -2.13 -7.70 21.81
C ARG A 386 -3.27 -8.54 22.35
N SER A 387 -3.25 -8.91 23.62
CA SER A 387 -4.29 -9.72 24.28
C SER A 387 -5.12 -8.93 25.28
N LEU A 388 -4.89 -7.62 25.43
CA LEU A 388 -5.51 -6.76 26.45
C LEU A 388 -7.04 -6.90 26.46
N PHE A 389 -7.70 -6.67 25.33
CA PHE A 389 -9.17 -6.73 25.25
C PHE A 389 -9.71 -8.12 25.55
N SER A 390 -9.02 -9.17 25.13
CA SER A 390 -9.45 -10.54 25.44
C SER A 390 -9.28 -10.90 26.92
N ASN A 391 -8.37 -10.24 27.63
CA ASN A 391 -8.22 -10.39 29.08
C ASN A 391 -9.21 -9.51 29.85
N MET A 392 -9.52 -8.30 29.36
CA MET A 392 -10.60 -7.47 29.94
C MET A 392 -11.94 -8.21 29.92
N LEU A 393 -12.26 -8.91 28.82
CA LEU A 393 -13.48 -9.72 28.73
C LEU A 393 -13.44 -11.01 29.55
N TRP A 394 -12.25 -11.52 29.91
CA TRP A 394 -12.07 -12.81 30.56
C TRP A 394 -11.91 -12.71 32.08
N PHE A 395 -11.04 -11.82 32.55
CA PHE A 395 -10.75 -11.60 33.97
C PHE A 395 -11.45 -10.36 34.53
N GLY A 396 -11.94 -9.47 33.67
CA GLY A 396 -12.53 -8.20 34.06
C GLY A 396 -11.64 -7.02 33.67
N ALA A 397 -12.27 -5.90 33.32
CA ALA A 397 -11.58 -4.74 32.78
C ALA A 397 -10.71 -4.05 33.83
N GLU A 398 -11.23 -3.80 35.03
CA GLU A 398 -10.52 -3.09 36.11
C GLU A 398 -9.21 -3.78 36.50
N GLU A 399 -9.25 -5.08 36.80
CA GLU A 399 -8.07 -5.88 37.15
C GLU A 399 -7.05 -5.92 36.00
N THR A 400 -7.53 -6.12 34.77
CA THR A 400 -6.67 -6.19 33.59
C THR A 400 -5.95 -4.87 33.33
N ILE A 401 -6.67 -3.74 33.44
CA ILE A 401 -6.13 -2.39 33.21
C ILE A 401 -5.10 -2.04 34.27
N ALA A 402 -5.38 -2.30 35.55
CA ALA A 402 -4.44 -2.04 36.64
C ALA A 402 -3.07 -2.71 36.40
N HIS A 403 -3.08 -3.99 35.99
CA HIS A 403 -1.85 -4.69 35.66
C HIS A 403 -1.15 -4.20 34.39
N PHE A 404 -1.92 -3.69 33.42
CA PHE A 404 -1.36 -3.15 32.19
C PHE A 404 -0.71 -1.78 32.41
N GLU A 405 -1.29 -0.94 33.27
CA GLU A 405 -0.75 0.38 33.65
C GLU A 405 0.66 0.27 34.26
N GLU A 406 0.94 -0.77 35.03
CA GLU A 406 2.27 -1.03 35.61
C GLU A 406 3.37 -1.19 34.54
N ILE A 407 3.00 -1.65 33.33
CA ILE A 407 3.94 -1.95 32.25
C ILE A 407 3.75 -1.08 31.02
N ILE A 408 2.87 -0.08 31.07
CA ILE A 408 2.49 0.76 29.92
C ILE A 408 3.67 1.49 29.29
N ASP A 409 4.65 1.91 30.11
CA ASP A 409 5.88 2.57 29.68
C ASP A 409 6.84 1.61 28.95
N LYS A 410 6.62 0.28 29.05
CA LYS A 410 7.41 -0.76 28.36
C LYS A 410 6.75 -1.25 27.07
N VAL A 411 5.52 -0.81 26.80
CA VAL A 411 4.78 -1.16 25.59
C VAL A 411 5.13 -0.14 24.51
N PRO A 412 5.44 -0.53 23.26
CA PRO A 412 5.65 0.45 22.22
C PRO A 412 4.42 1.37 21.99
N ALA A 413 4.61 2.67 21.81
CA ALA A 413 3.55 3.68 21.67
C ALA A 413 2.55 3.28 20.59
N ARG A 414 3.09 2.79 19.46
CA ARG A 414 2.30 2.27 18.34
C ARG A 414 1.27 1.22 18.75
N LEU A 415 1.57 0.35 19.72
CA LEU A 415 0.63 -0.67 20.20
C LEU A 415 -0.45 -0.07 21.10
N VAL A 416 -0.11 0.94 21.91
CA VAL A 416 -1.09 1.65 22.74
C VAL A 416 -2.10 2.40 21.86
N PHE A 417 -1.63 3.13 20.86
CA PHE A 417 -2.52 3.78 19.90
C PHE A 417 -3.37 2.78 19.12
N THR A 418 -2.78 1.67 18.71
CA THR A 418 -3.51 0.59 18.05
C THR A 418 -4.67 0.10 18.92
N LEU A 419 -4.49 -0.02 20.23
CA LEU A 419 -5.56 -0.39 21.14
C LEU A 419 -6.69 0.65 21.11
N ASN A 420 -6.38 1.93 21.32
CA ASN A 420 -7.41 2.97 21.29
C ASN A 420 -8.22 2.98 19.98
N MET A 421 -7.54 2.86 18.84
CA MET A 421 -8.16 2.79 17.51
C MET A 421 -9.14 1.62 17.35
N TYR A 422 -8.87 0.48 18.01
CA TYR A 422 -9.72 -0.71 17.90
C TYR A 422 -10.77 -0.84 18.99
N ALA A 423 -10.67 -0.11 20.11
CA ALA A 423 -11.57 -0.25 21.25
C ALA A 423 -13.03 -0.07 20.84
N GLN A 424 -13.32 1.01 20.11
CA GLN A 424 -14.66 1.34 19.61
C GLN A 424 -15.30 0.19 18.83
N ASN A 425 -14.51 -0.45 17.96
CA ASN A 425 -14.98 -1.53 17.09
C ASN A 425 -14.95 -2.91 17.79
N TYR A 426 -14.09 -3.08 18.80
CA TYR A 426 -13.93 -4.37 19.50
C TYR A 426 -15.04 -4.60 20.52
N PHE A 427 -15.45 -3.55 21.23
CA PHE A 427 -16.49 -3.60 22.27
C PHE A 427 -17.89 -3.31 21.75
N ASP A 428 -18.13 -3.44 20.44
CA ASP A 428 -19.46 -3.38 19.84
C ASP A 428 -20.00 -4.80 19.60
N LYS A 429 -21.19 -5.09 20.16
CA LYS A 429 -21.85 -6.40 20.08
C LYS A 429 -22.33 -6.77 18.68
N ASN A 430 -22.62 -5.77 17.84
CA ASN A 430 -23.25 -5.93 16.54
C ASN A 430 -22.26 -5.73 15.37
N MET A 431 -21.10 -5.14 15.65
CA MET A 431 -20.12 -4.84 14.62
C MET A 431 -19.30 -6.07 14.20
N GLN A 432 -19.34 -6.37 12.91
CA GLN A 432 -18.37 -7.28 12.29
C GLN A 432 -17.06 -6.55 12.01
N ARG A 433 -15.94 -7.21 12.35
CA ARG A 433 -14.61 -6.59 12.25
C ARG A 433 -13.86 -7.11 11.03
N SER A 434 -13.15 -6.21 10.36
CA SER A 434 -12.30 -6.54 9.22
C SER A 434 -10.87 -6.83 9.65
N VAL A 435 -10.37 -8.03 9.33
CA VAL A 435 -9.00 -8.47 9.62
C VAL A 435 -8.29 -8.96 8.36
N LYS A 436 -7.02 -8.55 8.17
CA LYS A 436 -6.13 -9.02 7.09
C LYS A 436 -5.16 -10.06 7.65
N PRO A 437 -5.41 -11.38 7.49
CA PRO A 437 -4.41 -12.38 7.87
C PRO A 437 -3.16 -12.26 7.01
N LEU A 438 -2.00 -12.69 7.52
CA LEU A 438 -0.71 -12.55 6.82
C LEU A 438 -0.75 -13.10 5.38
N GLY A 439 -0.44 -12.19 4.44
CA GLY A 439 -0.49 -12.35 2.98
C GLY A 439 -1.87 -12.56 2.35
N GLY A 440 -2.95 -12.46 3.13
CA GLY A 440 -4.31 -12.82 2.71
C GLY A 440 -5.16 -11.63 2.32
N THR A 441 -6.31 -11.92 1.74
CA THR A 441 -7.38 -10.93 1.56
C THR A 441 -8.04 -10.65 2.90
N ASN A 442 -8.72 -9.50 2.99
CA ASN A 442 -9.51 -9.16 4.16
C ASN A 442 -10.58 -10.23 4.43
N LYS A 443 -10.82 -10.48 5.71
CA LYS A 443 -11.85 -11.37 6.23
C LYS A 443 -12.67 -10.65 7.27
N ARG A 444 -13.97 -10.90 7.30
CA ARG A 444 -14.84 -10.47 8.39
C ARG A 444 -14.81 -11.51 9.50
N ILE A 445 -14.78 -11.04 10.73
CA ILE A 445 -14.96 -11.84 11.93
C ILE A 445 -16.10 -11.24 12.74
N GLU A 446 -16.90 -12.11 13.36
CA GLU A 446 -17.97 -11.68 14.24
C GLU A 446 -17.43 -10.96 15.49
N ALA A 447 -18.33 -10.25 16.16
CA ALA A 447 -18.11 -9.71 17.48
C ALA A 447 -17.68 -10.84 18.44
N ASN A 448 -16.84 -10.51 19.44
CA ASN A 448 -16.41 -11.51 20.42
C ASN A 448 -17.63 -12.02 21.20
N ALA A 449 -17.82 -13.35 21.26
CA ALA A 449 -18.99 -13.95 21.92
C ALA A 449 -19.13 -13.54 23.40
N LEU A 450 -18.02 -13.25 24.09
CA LEU A 450 -18.03 -12.81 25.49
C LEU A 450 -18.64 -11.42 25.68
N LEU A 451 -18.76 -10.60 24.64
CA LEU A 451 -19.44 -9.29 24.74
C LEU A 451 -20.90 -9.42 25.16
N LYS A 452 -21.52 -10.59 24.93
CA LYS A 452 -22.90 -10.88 25.34
C LYS A 452 -23.07 -11.00 26.86
N LEU A 453 -21.97 -11.12 27.61
CA LEU A 453 -22.00 -11.15 29.07
C LEU A 453 -22.10 -9.76 29.71
N TYR A 454 -21.90 -8.70 28.93
CA TYR A 454 -21.79 -7.34 29.43
C TYR A 454 -22.95 -6.48 28.93
N GLU A 455 -23.42 -5.57 29.78
CA GLU A 455 -24.37 -4.53 29.39
C GLU A 455 -23.69 -3.41 28.60
N ASP A 456 -24.47 -2.65 27.83
CA ASP A 456 -23.92 -1.64 26.92
C ASP A 456 -23.13 -0.55 27.66
N PHE A 457 -23.57 -0.15 28.86
CA PHE A 457 -22.84 0.81 29.69
C PHE A 457 -21.49 0.27 30.18
N GLN A 458 -21.35 -1.04 30.41
CA GLN A 458 -20.08 -1.66 30.82
C GLN A 458 -19.11 -1.71 29.64
N LEU A 459 -19.60 -2.01 28.44
CA LEU A 459 -18.78 -1.97 27.23
C LEU A 459 -18.32 -0.54 26.91
N GLU A 460 -19.17 0.46 27.14
CA GLU A 460 -18.78 1.86 27.02
C GLU A 460 -17.71 2.25 28.05
N ALA A 461 -17.85 1.81 29.30
CA ALA A 461 -16.81 1.99 30.32
C ALA A 461 -15.47 1.36 29.91
N MET A 462 -15.47 0.16 29.29
CA MET A 462 -14.24 -0.46 28.76
C MET A 462 -13.58 0.37 27.67
N LYS A 463 -14.36 1.00 26.77
CA LYS A 463 -13.82 1.89 25.74
C LYS A 463 -13.16 3.11 26.37
N ASN A 464 -13.83 3.74 27.33
CA ASN A 464 -13.32 4.92 28.05
C ASN A 464 -12.03 4.61 28.82
N GLN A 465 -11.95 3.46 29.51
CA GLN A 465 -10.72 3.03 30.20
C GLN A 465 -9.54 2.89 29.23
N ILE A 466 -9.76 2.42 28.00
CA ILE A 466 -8.71 2.31 26.98
C ILE A 466 -8.30 3.67 26.43
N GLU A 467 -9.25 4.59 26.27
CA GLU A 467 -8.96 5.97 25.87
C GLU A 467 -8.12 6.68 26.95
N GLU A 468 -8.52 6.57 28.22
CA GLU A 468 -7.76 7.10 29.37
C GLU A 468 -6.35 6.53 29.45
N LEU A 469 -6.20 5.21 29.27
CA LEU A 469 -4.92 4.52 29.22
C LEU A 469 -4.02 5.08 28.10
N CYS A 470 -4.60 5.34 26.92
CA CYS A 470 -3.89 5.94 25.79
C CYS A 470 -3.43 7.36 26.13
N LEU A 471 -4.32 8.20 26.66
CA LEU A 471 -3.99 9.57 27.09
C LEU A 471 -2.92 9.58 28.18
N LEU A 472 -2.98 8.66 29.14
CA LEU A 472 -1.98 8.50 30.19
C LEU A 472 -0.61 8.16 29.62
N ALA A 473 -0.54 7.18 28.71
CA ALA A 473 0.69 6.81 28.03
C ALA A 473 1.32 8.01 27.29
N MET A 474 0.49 8.77 26.56
CA MET A 474 0.94 9.95 25.82
C MET A 474 1.48 11.04 26.72
N LYS A 475 0.72 11.40 27.77
CA LYS A 475 1.15 12.41 28.74
C LYS A 475 2.50 12.01 29.35
N LYS A 476 2.65 10.76 29.80
CA LYS A 476 3.90 10.25 30.37
C LYS A 476 5.06 10.31 29.39
N ARG A 477 4.84 9.96 28.11
CA ARG A 477 5.90 9.94 27.09
C ARG A 477 6.33 11.34 26.67
N PHE A 478 5.39 12.20 26.32
CA PHE A 478 5.70 13.55 25.87
C PHE A 478 6.23 14.44 26.99
N ALA A 479 5.80 14.24 28.25
CA ALA A 479 6.35 14.95 29.40
C ALA A 479 7.81 14.58 29.71
N LYS A 480 8.27 13.37 29.33
CA LYS A 480 9.67 12.95 29.48
C LYS A 480 10.59 13.59 28.44
N ILE A 481 10.03 14.15 27.36
CA ILE A 481 10.81 14.84 26.32
C ILE A 481 10.97 16.29 26.74
N VAL A 482 12.22 16.72 26.94
CA VAL A 482 12.55 18.12 27.15
C VAL A 482 12.17 18.90 25.89
N ASN A 483 11.26 19.86 26.04
CA ASN A 483 10.85 20.75 24.97
C ASN A 483 10.94 22.21 25.45
N THR A 484 11.75 23.01 24.76
CA THR A 484 11.94 24.44 25.05
C THR A 484 10.97 25.33 24.30
N ASN A 485 10.23 24.76 23.33
CA ASN A 485 9.26 25.46 22.51
C ASN A 485 8.04 25.86 23.33
N LYS A 486 7.36 26.93 22.90
CA LYS A 486 6.16 27.47 23.55
C LYS A 486 4.93 27.42 22.66
N THR A 487 5.14 27.44 21.35
CA THR A 487 4.07 27.54 20.35
C THR A 487 4.14 26.40 19.34
N ILE A 488 2.98 25.98 18.85
CA ILE A 488 2.85 24.94 17.83
C ILE A 488 1.79 25.33 16.82
N TYR A 489 2.12 25.25 15.53
CA TYR A 489 1.17 25.35 14.43
C TYR A 489 0.83 23.95 13.91
N ILE A 490 -0.46 23.68 13.74
CA ILE A 490 -0.99 22.42 13.22
C ILE A 490 -1.88 22.73 12.02
N ASP A 491 -1.42 22.38 10.82
CA ASP A 491 -2.20 22.57 9.59
C ASP A 491 -3.52 21.78 9.65
N PRO A 492 -4.69 22.42 9.36
CA PRO A 492 -5.99 21.77 9.34
C PRO A 492 -6.08 20.51 8.47
N GLN A 493 -5.24 20.39 7.42
CA GLN A 493 -5.21 19.19 6.58
C GLN A 493 -4.72 17.95 7.34
N LEU A 494 -3.95 18.11 8.42
CA LEU A 494 -3.45 17.00 9.23
C LEU A 494 -4.56 16.23 9.95
N PHE A 495 -5.76 16.83 10.09
CA PHE A 495 -6.94 16.14 10.62
C PHE A 495 -7.57 15.16 9.64
N ASN A 496 -7.23 15.28 8.35
CA ASN A 496 -7.68 14.39 7.28
C ASN A 496 -6.71 13.25 7.00
N ILE A 497 -5.59 13.18 7.72
CA ILE A 497 -4.53 12.19 7.52
C ILE A 497 -4.46 11.28 8.76
N PRO A 498 -4.77 9.97 8.62
CA PRO A 498 -4.65 9.04 9.74
C PRO A 498 -3.18 8.80 10.09
N VAL A 499 -2.90 8.56 11.37
CA VAL A 499 -1.58 8.07 11.80
C VAL A 499 -1.39 6.66 11.25
N SER A 500 -0.34 6.46 10.47
CA SER A 500 0.00 5.13 9.92
C SER A 500 0.54 4.24 11.03
N ILE A 501 -0.18 3.18 11.36
CA ILE A 501 0.25 2.20 12.37
C ILE A 501 0.10 0.80 11.81
N GLY A 502 1.19 0.29 11.25
CA GLY A 502 1.25 -1.06 10.70
C GLY A 502 0.44 -1.26 9.41
N ASP A 503 0.00 -0.17 8.79
CA ASP A 503 -0.54 -0.16 7.44
C ASP A 503 0.57 -0.53 6.45
N ARG A 504 0.30 -1.48 5.55
CA ARG A 504 1.25 -1.96 4.54
C ARG A 504 0.56 -1.91 3.19
N SER A 505 0.79 -0.84 2.46
CA SER A 505 0.45 -0.75 1.05
C SER A 505 1.43 -1.62 0.25
N GLU A 506 0.89 -2.35 -0.73
CA GLU A 506 1.60 -3.19 -1.69
C GLU A 506 1.78 -2.47 -3.04
N THR A 507 1.20 -1.27 -3.19
CA THR A 507 1.36 -0.41 -4.37
C THR A 507 2.41 0.69 -4.15
N VAL A 508 3.00 1.17 -5.25
CA VAL A 508 3.98 2.26 -5.24
C VAL A 508 3.32 3.54 -5.69
N GLN A 509 3.53 4.61 -4.93
CA GLN A 509 3.12 5.96 -5.24
C GLN A 509 4.35 6.69 -5.80
N ASP A 510 4.33 7.01 -7.09
CA ASP A 510 5.43 7.74 -7.74
C ASP A 510 5.24 9.28 -7.68
N LEU A 511 4.08 9.71 -7.19
CA LEU A 511 3.71 11.09 -6.88
C LEU A 511 3.50 11.23 -5.36
N PRO A 512 3.25 12.45 -4.83
CA PRO A 512 3.19 12.69 -3.39
C PRO A 512 2.43 11.62 -2.61
N VAL A 513 3.12 11.04 -1.63
CA VAL A 513 2.63 9.89 -0.87
C VAL A 513 1.43 10.28 -0.02
N ALA A 514 0.39 9.47 -0.07
CA ALA A 514 -0.76 9.53 0.81
C ALA A 514 -0.90 8.25 1.64
N LEU A 515 -1.17 8.43 2.93
CA LEU A 515 -1.44 7.32 3.84
C LEU A 515 -2.82 6.74 3.60
N MET A 516 -2.96 5.40 3.66
CA MET A 516 -4.28 4.76 3.56
C MET A 516 -5.25 5.33 4.61
N GLY A 517 -6.40 5.77 4.15
CA GLY A 517 -7.42 6.49 4.93
C GLY A 517 -7.35 8.01 4.82
N THR A 518 -6.34 8.56 4.12
CA THR A 518 -6.29 10.00 3.79
C THR A 518 -7.54 10.39 3.00
N ARG A 519 -8.13 11.53 3.38
CA ARG A 519 -9.36 12.05 2.76
C ARG A 519 -9.05 13.16 1.78
N PHE A 520 -9.54 13.00 0.55
CA PHE A 520 -9.37 13.95 -0.54
C PHE A 520 -10.71 14.63 -0.82
N PRO A 521 -10.85 15.94 -0.54
CA PRO A 521 -12.06 16.66 -0.93
C PRO A 521 -12.15 16.75 -2.45
N VAL A 522 -13.30 16.36 -3.01
CA VAL A 522 -13.56 16.45 -4.44
C VAL A 522 -13.98 17.88 -4.78
N LYS A 523 -13.28 18.48 -5.74
CA LYS A 523 -13.62 19.78 -6.29
C LYS A 523 -14.32 19.58 -7.64
N GLY A 524 -15.44 20.26 -7.86
CA GLY A 524 -16.30 20.03 -9.02
C GLY A 524 -17.39 18.97 -8.76
N ASN A 525 -18.00 18.49 -9.84
CA ASN A 525 -19.13 17.56 -9.78
C ASN A 525 -18.80 16.14 -10.26
N GLU A 526 -17.67 15.95 -10.93
CA GLU A 526 -17.31 14.67 -11.52
C GLU A 526 -15.94 14.19 -11.03
N VAL A 527 -15.82 12.87 -10.94
CA VAL A 527 -14.57 12.16 -10.72
C VAL A 527 -14.33 11.27 -11.93
N ARG A 528 -13.15 11.35 -12.53
CA ARG A 528 -12.73 10.45 -13.61
C ARG A 528 -11.73 9.44 -13.07
N LEU A 529 -12.14 8.19 -12.97
CA LEU A 529 -11.23 7.08 -12.74
C LEU A 529 -10.46 6.78 -14.03
N PHE A 530 -9.22 6.32 -13.89
CA PHE A 530 -8.42 5.86 -15.01
C PHE A 530 -7.60 4.63 -14.61
N MET A 531 -7.35 3.78 -15.61
CA MET A 531 -6.48 2.62 -15.50
C MET A 531 -5.61 2.50 -16.76
N GLN A 532 -4.34 2.12 -16.60
CA GLN A 532 -3.42 1.91 -17.71
C GLN A 532 -2.55 0.68 -17.47
N TRP A 533 -2.39 -0.19 -18.48
CA TRP A 533 -1.57 -1.39 -18.37
C TRP A 533 -0.99 -1.86 -19.71
N GLY A 534 -0.12 -2.87 -19.66
CA GLY A 534 0.39 -3.54 -20.86
C GLY A 534 1.52 -2.84 -21.62
N LYS A 535 2.02 -1.70 -21.13
CA LYS A 535 3.17 -1.01 -21.75
C LYS A 535 4.38 -1.95 -21.80
N ASP A 536 5.12 -1.93 -22.90
CA ASP A 536 6.36 -2.70 -23.14
C ASP A 536 6.18 -4.23 -23.17
N LEU A 537 4.96 -4.76 -23.03
CA LEU A 537 4.66 -6.18 -23.11
C LEU A 537 4.35 -6.62 -24.55
N PRO A 538 4.64 -7.88 -24.93
CA PRO A 538 4.21 -8.41 -26.21
C PRO A 538 2.69 -8.45 -26.31
N ALA A 539 2.17 -8.37 -27.54
CA ALA A 539 0.73 -8.51 -27.79
C ALA A 539 0.22 -9.85 -27.24
N GLN A 540 -0.81 -9.79 -26.40
CA GLN A 540 -1.38 -10.96 -25.73
C GLN A 540 -2.76 -10.63 -25.16
N HIS A 541 -3.53 -11.68 -24.85
CA HIS A 541 -4.74 -11.55 -24.05
C HIS A 541 -4.34 -11.21 -22.61
N LEU A 542 -4.62 -9.98 -22.18
CA LEU A 542 -4.29 -9.48 -20.85
C LEU A 542 -5.40 -8.52 -20.44
N ASP A 543 -6.42 -9.14 -19.86
CA ASP A 543 -7.72 -8.55 -19.59
C ASP A 543 -7.74 -8.06 -18.14
N MET A 544 -7.76 -6.74 -18.00
CA MET A 544 -7.80 -6.04 -16.72
C MET A 544 -9.02 -5.13 -16.78
N ASP A 545 -9.89 -5.23 -15.77
CA ASP A 545 -11.13 -4.47 -15.71
C ASP A 545 -10.98 -3.26 -14.79
N LEU A 546 -11.37 -2.08 -15.27
CA LEU A 546 -11.73 -0.98 -14.40
C LEU A 546 -13.21 -1.09 -14.05
N SER A 547 -13.57 -0.85 -12.79
CA SER A 547 -14.97 -0.92 -12.36
C SER A 547 -15.24 0.00 -11.18
N CYS A 548 -16.50 0.34 -10.98
CA CYS A 548 -16.95 0.93 -9.73
C CYS A 548 -18.25 0.29 -9.26
N HIS A 549 -18.42 0.25 -7.93
CA HIS A 549 -19.64 -0.23 -7.30
C HIS A 549 -20.31 0.89 -6.51
N ILE A 550 -21.58 1.11 -6.78
CA ILE A 550 -22.43 2.12 -6.16
C ILE A 550 -23.27 1.46 -5.08
N ALA A 551 -23.11 1.89 -3.83
CA ALA A 551 -23.88 1.42 -2.69
C ALA A 551 -24.98 2.44 -2.34
N TYR A 552 -26.22 1.97 -2.30
CA TYR A 552 -27.37 2.69 -1.75
C TYR A 552 -27.68 2.13 -0.36
N GLU A 553 -28.79 2.57 0.23
CA GLU A 553 -29.23 2.08 1.55
C GLU A 553 -29.74 0.63 1.50
N ASP A 554 -30.50 0.29 0.45
CA ASP A 554 -31.21 -0.98 0.29
C ASP A 554 -30.77 -1.80 -0.92
N ARG A 555 -30.01 -1.20 -1.85
CA ARG A 555 -29.59 -1.82 -3.11
C ARG A 555 -28.16 -1.45 -3.49
N SER A 556 -27.67 -2.04 -4.57
CA SER A 556 -26.42 -1.65 -5.21
C SER A 556 -26.49 -1.67 -6.73
N ASP A 557 -25.53 -1.00 -7.36
CA ASP A 557 -25.34 -0.95 -8.80
C ASP A 557 -23.85 -0.99 -9.15
N ILE A 558 -23.52 -1.32 -10.38
CA ILE A 558 -22.14 -1.54 -10.83
C ILE A 558 -21.95 -0.91 -12.21
N CYS A 559 -20.85 -0.18 -12.38
CA CYS A 559 -20.31 0.23 -13.67
C CYS A 559 -19.08 -0.64 -13.96
N SER A 560 -19.12 -1.46 -15.01
CA SER A 560 -18.05 -2.42 -15.36
C SER A 560 -18.17 -2.82 -16.84
N PHE A 561 -17.27 -3.69 -17.33
CA PHE A 561 -17.35 -4.25 -18.69
C PHE A 561 -18.74 -4.79 -19.08
N SER A 562 -19.48 -5.39 -18.14
CA SER A 562 -20.82 -5.94 -18.36
C SER A 562 -21.96 -4.92 -18.35
N ARG A 563 -21.69 -3.68 -17.92
CA ARG A 563 -22.64 -2.56 -17.86
C ARG A 563 -21.85 -1.25 -17.93
N LEU A 564 -21.65 -0.77 -19.17
CA LEU A 564 -20.83 0.41 -19.43
C LEU A 564 -21.47 1.70 -18.92
N THR A 565 -22.80 1.74 -18.82
CA THR A 565 -23.54 2.92 -18.33
C THR A 565 -24.47 2.52 -17.20
N THR A 566 -24.44 3.29 -16.12
CA THR A 566 -25.40 3.20 -15.02
C THR A 566 -25.62 4.58 -14.38
N THR A 567 -26.46 4.66 -13.35
CA THR A 567 -26.81 5.93 -12.69
C THR A 567 -25.55 6.68 -12.26
N GLY A 568 -25.33 7.86 -12.85
CA GLY A 568 -24.18 8.71 -12.56
C GLY A 568 -22.81 8.14 -12.94
N CYS A 569 -22.72 7.04 -13.70
CA CYS A 569 -21.45 6.43 -14.09
C CYS A 569 -21.41 6.03 -15.57
N GLN A 570 -20.29 6.34 -16.23
CA GLN A 570 -20.06 6.02 -17.64
C GLN A 570 -18.64 5.47 -17.88
N HIS A 571 -18.55 4.28 -18.47
CA HIS A 571 -17.32 3.55 -18.79
C HIS A 571 -16.86 3.82 -20.24
N SER A 572 -15.56 3.77 -20.48
CA SER A 572 -14.95 3.99 -21.80
C SER A 572 -14.90 2.77 -22.73
N GLY A 573 -15.68 1.72 -22.45
CA GLY A 573 -15.57 0.40 -23.10
C GLY A 573 -14.51 -0.52 -22.49
N ASP A 574 -14.58 -1.80 -22.86
CA ASP A 574 -13.83 -2.94 -22.28
C ASP A 574 -12.69 -3.40 -23.20
N ILE A 575 -11.45 -3.45 -22.69
CA ILE A 575 -10.27 -3.89 -23.43
C ILE A 575 -9.71 -5.20 -22.88
N ARG A 576 -9.84 -6.27 -23.66
CA ARG A 576 -9.44 -7.62 -23.24
C ARG A 576 -8.05 -8.04 -23.68
N SER A 577 -7.46 -7.32 -24.64
CA SER A 577 -6.16 -7.66 -25.23
C SER A 577 -5.27 -6.43 -25.37
N ILE A 578 -3.98 -6.61 -25.08
CA ILE A 578 -3.01 -5.52 -25.21
C ILE A 578 -2.29 -5.57 -26.56
N PRO A 579 -2.03 -4.40 -27.17
CA PRO A 579 -1.20 -4.29 -28.37
C PRO A 579 0.29 -4.46 -28.05
N ASN A 580 1.10 -4.78 -29.05
CA ASN A 580 2.52 -5.03 -28.88
C ASN A 580 3.27 -3.77 -28.42
N LYS A 581 3.79 -3.80 -27.19
CA LYS A 581 4.63 -2.77 -26.53
C LYS A 581 3.99 -1.38 -26.34
N ILE A 582 2.73 -1.20 -26.69
CA ILE A 582 2.04 0.10 -26.65
C ILE A 582 1.26 0.27 -25.33
N GLY A 583 0.65 -0.81 -24.83
CA GLY A 583 -0.27 -0.78 -23.69
C GLY A 583 -1.65 -0.22 -24.03
N THR A 584 -2.51 -0.08 -23.03
CA THR A 584 -3.91 0.32 -23.17
C THR A 584 -4.44 1.02 -21.92
N ALA A 585 -5.62 1.63 -22.00
CA ALA A 585 -6.26 2.33 -20.89
C ALA A 585 -7.80 2.27 -20.89
N GLU A 586 -8.37 2.42 -19.70
CA GLU A 586 -9.81 2.53 -19.46
C GLU A 586 -10.13 3.69 -18.51
N TYR A 587 -11.35 4.20 -18.60
CA TYR A 587 -11.87 5.30 -17.79
C TYR A 587 -13.29 5.04 -17.30
N ILE A 588 -13.63 5.63 -16.16
CA ILE A 588 -15.00 5.78 -15.69
C ILE A 588 -15.22 7.23 -15.24
N ASN A 589 -16.19 7.94 -15.82
CA ASN A 589 -16.68 9.19 -15.25
C ASN A 589 -17.78 8.89 -14.23
N ILE A 590 -17.74 9.61 -13.11
CA ILE A 590 -18.68 9.49 -11.99
C ILE A 590 -19.26 10.88 -11.71
N ASN A 591 -20.56 11.08 -11.86
CA ASN A 591 -21.29 12.31 -11.59
C ASN A 591 -21.90 12.28 -10.18
N ILE A 592 -21.39 13.14 -9.30
CA ILE A 592 -21.75 13.18 -7.88
C ILE A 592 -23.17 13.68 -7.68
N ASP A 593 -23.61 14.71 -8.41
CA ASP A 593 -24.96 15.25 -8.31
C ASP A 593 -26.04 14.23 -8.70
N GLU A 594 -25.82 13.46 -9.77
CA GLU A 594 -26.74 12.39 -10.18
C GLU A 594 -26.82 11.29 -9.13
N LEU A 595 -25.69 10.87 -8.58
CA LEU A 595 -25.61 9.90 -7.51
C LEU A 595 -26.28 10.40 -6.22
N ALA A 596 -26.08 11.67 -5.87
CA ALA A 596 -26.72 12.30 -4.71
C ALA A 596 -28.24 12.35 -4.86
N LYS A 597 -28.74 12.73 -6.06
CA LYS A 597 -30.18 12.68 -6.40
C LYS A 597 -30.73 11.26 -6.29
N ALA A 598 -29.95 10.27 -6.71
CA ALA A 598 -30.29 8.85 -6.59
C ALA A 598 -30.12 8.28 -5.16
N LYS A 599 -29.69 9.10 -4.19
CA LYS A 599 -29.42 8.72 -2.79
C LYS A 599 -28.33 7.64 -2.63
N ALA A 600 -27.38 7.59 -3.55
CA ALA A 600 -26.19 6.77 -3.37
C ALA A 600 -25.39 7.26 -2.14
N LYS A 601 -24.83 6.31 -1.38
CA LYS A 601 -24.02 6.59 -0.18
C LYS A 601 -22.53 6.60 -0.52
N PHE A 602 -22.07 5.53 -1.17
CA PHE A 602 -20.67 5.32 -1.48
C PHE A 602 -20.47 4.82 -2.90
N VAL A 603 -19.37 5.21 -3.54
CA VAL A 603 -18.86 4.58 -4.76
C VAL A 603 -17.48 3.99 -4.48
N THR A 604 -17.35 2.68 -4.61
CA THR A 604 -16.07 1.97 -4.43
C THR A 604 -15.38 1.82 -5.77
N PHE A 605 -14.12 2.24 -5.87
CA PHE A 605 -13.32 2.16 -7.08
C PHE A 605 -12.50 0.87 -7.08
N THR A 606 -12.56 0.11 -8.17
CA THR A 606 -11.92 -1.20 -8.24
C THR A 606 -11.21 -1.44 -9.56
N CYS A 607 -10.10 -2.18 -9.51
CA CYS A 607 -9.58 -2.86 -10.68
C CYS A 607 -9.41 -4.36 -10.43
N ASN A 608 -9.55 -5.16 -11.48
CA ASN A 608 -9.49 -6.61 -11.42
C ASN A 608 -8.65 -7.20 -12.55
N ALA A 609 -7.99 -8.32 -12.29
CA ALA A 609 -7.44 -9.17 -13.33
C ALA A 609 -8.50 -10.20 -13.74
N TYR A 610 -9.09 -10.02 -14.91
CA TYR A 610 -10.10 -10.93 -15.42
C TYR A 610 -9.46 -12.24 -15.88
N SER A 611 -8.51 -12.13 -16.81
CA SER A 611 -7.90 -13.30 -17.47
C SER A 611 -6.59 -13.79 -16.87
N ASN A 612 -5.94 -12.96 -16.05
CA ASN A 612 -4.68 -13.34 -15.40
C ASN A 612 -4.92 -13.63 -13.91
N GLY A 613 -4.11 -14.53 -13.35
CA GLY A 613 -4.25 -14.92 -11.94
C GLY A 613 -4.14 -13.74 -10.99
N SER A 614 -3.40 -12.68 -11.33
CA SER A 614 -3.27 -11.48 -10.53
C SER A 614 -3.19 -10.21 -11.38
N ILE A 615 -3.40 -9.06 -10.73
CA ILE A 615 -3.24 -7.75 -11.36
C ILE A 615 -1.82 -7.63 -11.92
N THR A 616 -1.71 -7.22 -13.19
CA THR A 616 -0.42 -7.18 -13.89
C THR A 616 0.53 -6.15 -13.28
N PRO A 617 1.84 -6.44 -13.18
CA PRO A 617 2.84 -5.45 -12.78
C PRO A 617 2.79 -4.20 -13.67
N ASN A 618 3.16 -3.07 -13.08
CA ASN A 618 3.20 -1.73 -13.68
C ASN A 618 1.84 -1.17 -14.14
N LEU A 619 0.73 -1.87 -13.85
CA LEU A 619 -0.60 -1.31 -13.98
C LEU A 619 -0.73 -0.06 -13.09
N VAL A 620 -1.26 1.01 -13.65
CA VAL A 620 -1.50 2.28 -12.96
C VAL A 620 -3.00 2.50 -12.84
N VAL A 621 -3.46 2.88 -11.64
CA VAL A 621 -4.84 3.30 -11.37
C VAL A 621 -4.84 4.59 -10.58
N GLY A 622 -5.87 5.40 -10.77
CA GLY A 622 -6.01 6.67 -10.06
C GLY A 622 -7.28 7.40 -10.42
N TRP A 623 -7.37 8.66 -9.99
CA TRP A 623 -8.49 9.53 -10.31
C TRP A 623 -8.09 10.99 -10.54
N MET A 624 -8.96 11.69 -11.25
CA MET A 624 -8.96 13.13 -11.50
C MET A 624 -10.31 13.72 -11.03
N ASN A 625 -10.35 14.99 -10.64
CA ASN A 625 -11.59 15.70 -10.31
C ASN A 625 -11.94 16.78 -11.34
N SER A 626 -13.22 17.12 -11.46
CA SER A 626 -13.72 18.10 -12.43
C SER A 626 -13.83 19.52 -11.90
N LYS A 627 -12.86 19.96 -11.08
CA LYS A 627 -12.76 21.39 -10.74
C LYS A 627 -12.72 22.26 -12.00
N HIS A 628 -12.08 21.76 -13.05
CA HIS A 628 -12.08 22.32 -14.40
C HIS A 628 -12.70 21.33 -15.38
N PRO A 629 -13.22 21.80 -16.54
CA PRO A 629 -13.81 20.92 -17.54
C PRO A 629 -12.84 19.81 -17.96
N MET A 630 -13.23 18.55 -17.74
CA MET A 630 -12.43 17.39 -18.11
C MET A 630 -12.77 16.98 -19.54
N LYS A 631 -11.99 17.41 -20.53
CA LYS A 631 -12.25 17.10 -21.93
C LYS A 631 -12.01 15.64 -22.26
N ILE A 632 -12.70 15.17 -23.30
CA ILE A 632 -12.50 13.86 -23.94
C ILE A 632 -12.19 14.17 -25.41
N SER A 633 -11.16 13.55 -25.97
CA SER A 633 -10.85 13.68 -27.38
C SER A 633 -12.00 13.14 -28.23
N GLU A 634 -12.52 13.97 -29.14
CA GLU A 634 -13.55 13.56 -30.11
C GLU A 634 -13.01 12.49 -31.07
N LYS A 635 -11.73 12.62 -31.44
CA LYS A 635 -11.07 11.72 -32.40
C LYS A 635 -10.74 10.35 -31.82
N THR A 636 -10.26 10.32 -30.58
CA THR A 636 -9.63 9.11 -30.00
C THR A 636 -10.24 8.66 -28.68
N GLY A 637 -11.11 9.46 -28.05
CA GLY A 637 -11.65 9.17 -26.72
C GLY A 637 -10.65 9.37 -25.57
N VAL A 638 -9.40 9.73 -25.84
CA VAL A 638 -8.37 9.98 -24.82
C VAL A 638 -8.85 11.06 -23.84
N ALA A 639 -8.78 10.73 -22.56
CA ALA A 639 -9.41 11.48 -21.48
C ALA A 639 -8.48 11.72 -20.28
N TYR A 640 -7.23 11.28 -20.36
CA TYR A 640 -6.20 11.51 -19.36
C TYR A 640 -5.57 12.90 -19.50
N ASP A 641 -5.49 13.65 -18.41
CA ASP A 641 -4.69 14.87 -18.32
C ASP A 641 -3.80 14.79 -17.06
N PRO A 642 -2.46 14.75 -17.22
CA PRO A 642 -1.54 14.68 -16.09
C PRO A 642 -1.70 15.83 -15.08
N SER A 643 -2.10 17.03 -15.55
CA SER A 643 -2.29 18.20 -14.69
C SER A 643 -3.52 18.13 -13.80
N CYS A 644 -4.46 17.21 -14.09
CA CYS A 644 -5.69 17.01 -13.35
C CYS A 644 -5.62 15.80 -12.39
N VAL A 645 -4.50 15.06 -12.37
CA VAL A 645 -4.33 13.89 -11.51
C VAL A 645 -4.27 14.32 -10.05
N ASP A 646 -5.25 13.90 -9.27
CA ASP A 646 -5.25 14.10 -7.82
C ASP A 646 -4.36 13.05 -7.15
N HIS A 647 -4.60 11.78 -7.48
CA HIS A 647 -3.92 10.64 -6.89
C HIS A 647 -3.81 9.47 -7.87
N GLN A 648 -2.70 8.74 -7.80
CA GLN A 648 -2.49 7.52 -8.58
C GLN A 648 -1.50 6.59 -7.87
N VAL A 649 -1.63 5.29 -8.15
CA VAL A 649 -0.69 4.27 -7.68
C VAL A 649 -0.32 3.32 -8.81
N ARG A 650 0.86 2.71 -8.69
CA ARG A 650 1.37 1.69 -9.59
C ARG A 650 1.49 0.35 -8.86
N VAL A 651 0.97 -0.70 -9.47
CA VAL A 651 1.07 -2.07 -8.95
C VAL A 651 2.47 -2.63 -9.25
N THR A 652 3.17 -3.19 -8.27
CA THR A 652 4.51 -3.77 -8.48
C THR A 652 4.48 -5.30 -8.51
N GLN A 653 4.15 -5.93 -7.39
CA GLN A 653 4.12 -7.39 -7.24
C GLN A 653 2.90 -7.82 -6.42
N ASN A 654 1.70 -7.59 -6.96
CA ASN A 654 0.49 -7.99 -6.27
C ASN A 654 0.11 -9.43 -6.66
N VAL A 655 -0.06 -10.28 -5.66
CA VAL A 655 -0.63 -11.62 -5.85
C VAL A 655 -2.15 -11.57 -5.95
N ALA A 656 -2.80 -10.45 -5.65
CA ALA A 656 -4.25 -10.31 -5.61
C ALA A 656 -4.87 -10.19 -7.00
N LYS A 657 -6.11 -10.68 -7.10
CA LYS A 657 -6.92 -10.63 -8.31
C LYS A 657 -7.70 -9.32 -8.44
N GLY A 658 -8.07 -8.69 -7.32
CA GLY A 658 -8.75 -7.40 -7.30
C GLY A 658 -8.13 -6.43 -6.30
N LEU A 659 -8.25 -5.13 -6.59
CA LEU A 659 -7.79 -4.03 -5.76
C LEU A 659 -8.89 -2.97 -5.69
N VAL A 660 -9.31 -2.64 -4.47
CA VAL A 660 -9.99 -1.37 -4.20
C VAL A 660 -8.91 -0.31 -4.05
N PHE A 661 -9.05 0.80 -4.79
CA PHE A 661 -8.10 1.93 -4.79
C PHE A 661 -8.77 3.25 -4.41
N GLY A 662 -9.98 3.24 -3.87
CA GLY A 662 -10.63 4.44 -3.33
C GLY A 662 -12.11 4.23 -3.05
N VAL A 663 -12.66 5.05 -2.15
CA VAL A 663 -14.10 5.11 -1.91
C VAL A 663 -14.55 6.56 -1.87
N LEU A 664 -15.44 6.94 -2.77
CA LEU A 664 -16.15 8.22 -2.74
C LEU A 664 -17.30 8.15 -1.74
N ASP A 665 -17.28 9.03 -0.75
CA ASP A 665 -18.44 9.40 0.07
C ASP A 665 -19.22 10.49 -0.67
N VAL A 666 -20.40 10.12 -1.19
CA VAL A 666 -21.20 10.99 -2.07
C VAL A 666 -21.71 12.20 -1.30
N ALA A 667 -22.14 12.01 -0.05
CA ALA A 667 -22.69 13.08 0.78
C ALA A 667 -21.62 14.09 1.19
N LYS A 668 -20.43 13.59 1.57
CA LYS A 668 -19.31 14.45 1.96
C LYS A 668 -18.55 15.05 0.78
N ARG A 669 -18.73 14.50 -0.43
CA ARG A 669 -17.91 14.81 -1.62
C ARG A 669 -16.42 14.62 -1.33
N GLU A 670 -16.08 13.50 -0.72
CA GLU A 670 -14.70 13.16 -0.37
C GLU A 670 -14.35 11.76 -0.87
N ILE A 671 -13.14 11.60 -1.39
CA ILE A 671 -12.58 10.28 -1.69
C ILE A 671 -11.67 9.88 -0.53
N VAL A 672 -11.98 8.77 0.12
CA VAL A 672 -11.08 8.12 1.07
C VAL A 672 -10.12 7.24 0.27
N TRP A 673 -8.82 7.53 0.34
CA TRP A 673 -7.81 6.65 -0.23
C TRP A 673 -7.83 5.31 0.52
N LEU A 674 -8.10 4.24 -0.22
CA LEU A 674 -8.23 2.91 0.34
C LEU A 674 -7.48 1.94 -0.54
N GLU A 675 -6.54 1.21 0.04
CA GLU A 675 -5.87 0.11 -0.65
C GLU A 675 -6.30 -1.22 -0.03
N MET A 676 -7.22 -1.92 -0.71
CA MET A 676 -7.70 -3.21 -0.23
C MET A 676 -7.66 -4.25 -1.33
N THR A 677 -6.83 -5.27 -1.13
CA THR A 677 -6.83 -6.44 -1.99
C THR A 677 -8.00 -7.36 -1.67
N PHE A 678 -8.67 -7.83 -2.73
CA PHE A 678 -9.76 -8.80 -2.63
C PHE A 678 -9.60 -9.91 -3.66
N GLY A 679 -10.29 -11.02 -3.41
CA GLY A 679 -10.38 -12.13 -4.35
C GLY A 679 -11.67 -12.02 -5.17
N GLY A 680 -11.67 -12.61 -6.35
CA GLY A 680 -12.80 -12.52 -7.28
C GLY A 680 -12.32 -12.00 -8.63
N GLN A 681 -12.82 -12.61 -9.70
CA GLN A 681 -12.45 -12.25 -11.07
C GLN A 681 -13.06 -10.91 -11.49
N VAL A 682 -14.16 -10.50 -10.85
CA VAL A 682 -14.92 -9.29 -11.17
C VAL A 682 -15.33 -8.58 -9.89
N VAL A 683 -15.73 -7.32 -10.00
CA VAL A 683 -16.19 -6.46 -8.88
C VAL A 683 -17.34 -7.08 -8.08
N GLY A 684 -18.19 -7.91 -8.70
CA GLY A 684 -19.26 -8.64 -7.99
C GLY A 684 -18.77 -9.60 -6.89
N GLY A 685 -17.48 -9.98 -6.89
CA GLY A 685 -16.86 -10.77 -5.83
C GLY A 685 -16.43 -9.95 -4.59
N LEU A 686 -16.58 -8.63 -4.61
CA LEU A 686 -16.18 -7.74 -3.53
C LEU A 686 -17.12 -7.87 -2.32
N ASP A 687 -16.56 -8.05 -1.13
CA ASP A 687 -17.31 -8.06 0.13
C ASP A 687 -17.60 -6.61 0.59
N PHE A 688 -18.74 -6.06 0.18
CA PHE A 688 -19.12 -4.68 0.49
C PHE A 688 -19.27 -4.39 1.98
N LYS A 689 -19.81 -5.35 2.75
CA LYS A 689 -19.85 -5.25 4.22
C LYS A 689 -18.43 -5.19 4.79
N GLY A 690 -17.49 -5.90 4.15
CA GLY A 690 -16.06 -5.82 4.44
C GLY A 690 -15.45 -4.44 4.15
N VAL A 691 -15.83 -3.79 3.05
CA VAL A 691 -15.43 -2.40 2.73
C VAL A 691 -15.96 -1.44 3.80
N GLN A 692 -17.25 -1.52 4.15
CA GLN A 692 -17.85 -0.69 5.19
C GLN A 692 -17.18 -0.87 6.56
N ALA A 693 -16.91 -2.12 6.95
CA ALA A 693 -16.18 -2.42 8.18
C ALA A 693 -14.76 -1.85 8.17
N LEU A 694 -14.08 -1.86 7.01
CA LEU A 694 -12.77 -1.25 6.85
C LEU A 694 -12.82 0.28 6.89
N LEU A 695 -13.82 0.91 6.27
CA LEU A 695 -14.03 2.35 6.36
C LEU A 695 -14.32 2.79 7.80
N SER A 696 -15.17 2.06 8.53
CA SER A 696 -15.41 2.32 9.96
C SER A 696 -14.12 2.21 10.78
N LYS A 697 -13.32 1.17 10.53
CA LYS A 697 -11.97 1.03 11.11
C LYS A 697 -11.04 2.19 10.78
N LEU A 698 -11.10 2.74 9.56
CA LEU A 698 -10.29 3.89 9.18
C LEU A 698 -10.78 5.19 9.82
N ASN A 699 -12.09 5.35 9.97
CA ASN A 699 -12.71 6.51 10.62
C ASN A 699 -12.41 6.58 12.12
N SER A 700 -12.19 5.43 12.77
CA SER A 700 -11.79 5.34 14.18
C SER A 700 -10.29 5.53 14.41
N LYS A 701 -9.50 5.72 13.35
CA LYS A 701 -8.06 6.00 13.52
C LYS A 701 -7.83 7.39 14.09
N LEU A 702 -6.87 7.48 15.00
CA LEU A 702 -6.29 8.76 15.40
C LEU A 702 -5.66 9.43 14.17
N ASN A 703 -6.04 10.68 13.89
CA ASN A 703 -5.41 11.48 12.85
C ASN A 703 -4.19 12.24 13.39
N ILE A 704 -3.32 12.69 12.48
CA ILE A 704 -2.07 13.37 12.84
C ILE A 704 -2.34 14.66 13.61
N GLY A 705 -3.36 15.44 13.20
CA GLY A 705 -3.75 16.67 13.89
C GLY A 705 -4.11 16.45 15.36
N SER A 706 -4.94 15.45 15.64
CA SER A 706 -5.33 15.06 17.01
C SER A 706 -4.15 14.54 17.82
N LEU A 707 -3.22 13.79 17.23
CA LEU A 707 -1.98 13.38 17.89
C LEU A 707 -1.12 14.59 18.30
N LEU A 708 -1.00 15.59 17.42
CA LEU A 708 -0.26 16.82 17.70
C LEU A 708 -0.95 17.70 18.74
N GLN A 709 -2.29 17.75 18.77
CA GLN A 709 -3.03 18.41 19.85
C GLN A 709 -2.75 17.77 21.21
N LEU A 710 -2.68 16.45 21.26
CA LEU A 710 -2.35 15.72 22.48
C LEU A 710 -0.89 15.97 22.92
N LYS A 711 0.06 16.07 21.97
CA LYS A 711 1.43 16.52 22.24
C LYS A 711 1.43 17.94 22.82
N ALA A 712 0.70 18.87 22.22
CA ALA A 712 0.61 20.26 22.66
C ALA A 712 0.11 20.34 24.11
N GLY A 713 -0.98 19.63 24.43
CA GLY A 713 -1.51 19.56 25.80
C GLY A 713 -0.54 18.92 26.80
N ALA A 714 0.19 17.87 26.40
CA ALA A 714 1.15 17.20 27.28
C ALA A 714 2.42 18.03 27.56
N GLN A 715 2.82 18.90 26.62
CA GLN A 715 4.02 19.74 26.73
C GLN A 715 3.72 21.22 27.07
N GLY A 716 2.45 21.59 27.25
CA GLY A 716 2.05 22.97 27.55
C GLY A 716 2.27 23.94 26.39
N LEU A 717 2.23 23.47 25.15
CA LEU A 717 2.39 24.32 23.96
C LEU A 717 1.09 25.04 23.62
N THR A 718 1.19 26.32 23.26
CA THR A 718 0.05 27.11 22.76
C THR A 718 -0.12 26.86 21.26
N ILE A 719 -1.31 26.41 20.86
CA ILE A 719 -1.62 26.21 19.45
C ILE A 719 -1.86 27.58 18.80
N THR A 720 -1.16 27.86 17.69
CA THR A 720 -1.29 29.09 16.91
C THR A 720 -2.06 28.84 15.61
N GLU A 721 -2.66 29.88 15.05
CA GLU A 721 -3.37 29.81 13.75
C GLU A 721 -2.46 30.07 12.54
N ASN A 722 -1.23 30.55 12.79
CA ASN A 722 -0.30 31.01 11.79
C ASN A 722 0.92 30.09 11.77
N GLU A 723 1.55 29.93 10.60
CA GLU A 723 2.82 29.20 10.43
C GLU A 723 4.02 29.84 11.16
N ILE A 724 3.80 30.93 11.89
CA ILE A 724 4.80 31.56 12.76
C ILE A 724 4.66 30.93 14.15
N ALA A 725 5.36 29.82 14.36
CA ALA A 725 5.43 29.10 15.64
C ALA A 725 6.82 28.46 15.80
N ASP A 726 7.15 28.08 17.05
CA ASP A 726 8.40 27.36 17.35
C ASP A 726 8.41 25.97 16.69
N GLU A 727 7.22 25.34 16.60
CA GLU A 727 7.00 24.09 15.88
C GLU A 727 5.94 24.26 14.80
N VAL A 728 6.26 23.85 13.58
CA VAL A 728 5.36 23.99 12.43
C VAL A 728 5.16 22.62 11.78
N TYR A 729 3.93 22.13 11.82
CA TYR A 729 3.53 20.88 11.18
C TYR A 729 2.57 21.16 10.03
N THR A 730 3.05 20.99 8.80
CA THR A 730 2.28 21.24 7.57
C THR A 730 1.87 19.94 6.87
N ALA A 731 0.94 20.03 5.91
CA ALA A 731 0.65 18.91 5.02
C ALA A 731 1.90 18.38 4.29
N GLN A 732 2.84 19.27 3.93
CA GLN A 732 4.11 18.91 3.29
C GLN A 732 5.01 18.07 4.21
N TRP A 733 5.08 18.41 5.50
CA TRP A 733 5.81 17.60 6.49
C TRP A 733 5.22 16.18 6.61
N ALA A 734 3.90 16.04 6.58
CA ALA A 734 3.22 14.76 6.68
C ALA A 734 3.38 13.85 5.44
N MET A 735 3.88 14.37 4.31
CA MET A 735 4.19 13.57 3.11
C MET A 735 5.37 12.60 3.30
N ASN A 736 6.13 12.75 4.38
CA ASN A 736 7.08 11.74 4.84
C ASN A 736 6.49 10.94 6.02
N PRO A 737 5.76 9.83 5.76
CA PRO A 737 5.21 9.03 6.83
C PRO A 737 6.23 8.54 7.86
N ALA A 738 7.48 8.30 7.44
CA ALA A 738 8.51 7.80 8.34
C ALA A 738 8.90 8.84 9.40
N VAL A 739 8.91 10.13 9.04
CA VAL A 739 9.08 11.23 10.01
C VAL A 739 7.88 11.35 10.93
N VAL A 740 6.65 11.18 10.43
CA VAL A 740 5.44 11.18 11.28
C VAL A 740 5.53 10.10 12.36
N THR A 741 6.14 8.94 12.07
CA THR A 741 6.32 7.89 13.09
C THR A 741 7.19 8.29 14.27
N GLN A 742 7.98 9.37 14.18
CA GLN A 742 8.76 9.87 15.31
C GLN A 742 7.88 10.47 16.41
N LEU A 743 6.61 10.80 16.12
CA LEU A 743 5.60 11.12 17.13
C LEU A 743 5.19 9.91 17.97
N LEU A 744 5.52 8.68 17.54
CA LEU A 744 5.30 7.44 18.29
C LEU A 744 6.44 7.22 19.28
N VAL A 745 6.55 8.12 20.26
CA VAL A 745 7.62 8.15 21.26
C VAL A 745 7.57 6.87 22.10
N ASP A 746 8.64 6.06 22.07
CA ASP A 746 8.75 4.79 22.79
C ASP A 746 9.36 4.92 24.18
#